data_AF-A0A927WBU0-F1
#
_entry.id   AF-A0A927WBU0-F1
#
_cell.length_a   1.000
_cell.length_b   1.000
_cell.length_c   1.000
_cell.angle_alpha   90.00
_cell.angle_beta   90.00
_cell.angle_gamma   90.00
#
_symmetry.space_group_name_H-M   'P 1'
#
loop_
_entity.id
_entity.type
_entity.pdbx_description
1 polymer ?
#
loop_
_entity_poly.entity_id
_entity_poly.type
_entity_poly.pdbx_seq_one_letter_code
_entity_poly.pdbx_strand_id
1 'polypeptide(L)'
;MNQIYESILMSKLKNNVIYKELKKKCSDLECGPKVLSLVHEVGQYSIAKYKTVIKNMPEFTLHDENHIFNMLFIIGKLIPKQTLEFMSIPDLMLTLLSVFLHDIGMCPEENQIKAWKNQLSNDEKQNYEEEIETYKRFRMTYTQQIEEIETLNNAGEYSKAQLLEDFIVTEYIRITHADRARKIIASDWRNKIIYNETDLTAELAEVCFSHNEDYTNLLNMETIKICDTDVFCCIPFIAVLLRLSDIIDFDTKRTPSVLFSHLTVRNPISLSEWRKHQAVKCWSITSKKLVFTAECSHPAIEATIRQFCDLIDNELRNCTLILSNLNSDYIEENILNYKIPLPARVDRRKIAAIKDIVTGKPIYRYNDTKFTLSKSQVIDLLMGTKLYGKPDVALRELIQNSIDACLLRQKLSQRWGETYKPEIEVEFYSKNGDDYLKVKDNGVGMNQHIIDKYYTNIGCSYYKSREFYELMADIKSSFKPISRFGIGILACFMVCDSIEVNTRRITGRYQFDEALKIVVEGYESLFSISDSNRIEPGTETILRLRKLHPWDQMNKDSFKKSVKSLVPLPPFEITIKAEDEETICAPNDFEELDLSLLQDYTWKRDSFSEKNNIKIINIDLNSSEYSFRGNASIAYIVSNGIPVNKVELVSKDVLVDGECYSLAYDISYGTNGINKNSTQIEINENGEIESNHSFTVISKSKSAVSIHGIDVPCSLFSDYTNYGQKSVLKFPFPIIFRLDIGEGNDLNLNSPRTQIIYDNVWMNFEKQFFKVVCSKIKEKMDSDSWVEFKVIIYEQLKDKFLKNIIESL
;
A
#
# COMPACT_ATOMS: atom_id res chain seq x y z
N MET A 1 -22.71 -37.78 23.77
CA MET A 1 -21.90 -37.21 22.67
C MET A 1 -20.60 -37.97 22.47
N ASN A 2 -19.80 -38.25 23.52
CA ASN A 2 -18.50 -38.95 23.39
C ASN A 2 -18.57 -40.31 22.65
N GLN A 3 -19.57 -41.15 22.91
CA GLN A 3 -19.73 -42.45 22.22
C GLN A 3 -19.95 -42.33 20.70
N ILE A 4 -20.52 -41.23 20.20
CA ILE A 4 -20.74 -41.02 18.76
C ILE A 4 -19.42 -40.66 18.07
N TYR A 5 -18.63 -39.78 18.69
CA TYR A 5 -17.32 -39.37 18.18
C TYR A 5 -16.33 -40.53 18.16
N GLU A 6 -16.33 -41.33 19.22
CA GLU A 6 -15.56 -42.55 19.32
C GLU A 6 -15.91 -43.54 18.19
N SER A 7 -17.20 -43.74 17.90
CA SER A 7 -17.66 -44.60 16.81
C SER A 7 -17.18 -44.12 15.43
N ILE A 8 -17.29 -42.81 15.15
CA ILE A 8 -16.84 -42.21 13.88
C ILE A 8 -15.32 -42.36 13.72
N LEU A 9 -14.55 -41.99 14.76
CA LEU A 9 -13.09 -42.09 14.77
C LEU A 9 -12.65 -43.54 14.52
N MET A 10 -13.22 -44.50 15.25
CA MET A 10 -12.88 -45.91 15.14
C MET A 10 -13.23 -46.49 13.77
N SER A 11 -14.36 -46.09 13.19
CA SER A 11 -14.77 -46.56 11.86
C SER A 11 -13.77 -46.17 10.76
N LYS A 12 -13.20 -44.96 10.85
CA LYS A 12 -12.25 -44.44 9.86
C LYS A 12 -10.80 -44.87 10.15
N LEU A 13 -10.36 -44.84 11.41
CA LEU A 13 -9.01 -45.29 11.79
C LEU A 13 -8.78 -46.78 11.55
N LYS A 14 -9.80 -47.63 11.72
CA LYS A 14 -9.66 -49.08 11.51
C LYS A 14 -9.15 -49.45 10.12
N ASN A 15 -9.39 -48.60 9.12
CA ASN A 15 -8.95 -48.82 7.74
C ASN A 15 -7.65 -48.08 7.39
N ASN A 16 -7.18 -47.16 8.22
CA ASN A 16 -5.97 -46.39 7.97
C ASN A 16 -4.69 -47.24 8.12
N VAL A 17 -3.76 -47.09 7.19
CA VAL A 17 -2.54 -47.92 7.12
C VAL A 17 -1.55 -47.58 8.24
N ILE A 18 -1.41 -46.30 8.58
CA ILE A 18 -0.50 -45.81 9.63
C ILE A 18 -0.97 -46.33 10.99
N TYR A 19 -2.27 -46.18 11.28
CA TYR A 19 -2.85 -46.67 12.53
C TYR A 19 -2.79 -48.20 12.65
N LYS A 20 -2.94 -48.94 11.54
CA LYS A 20 -2.76 -50.40 11.53
C LYS A 20 -1.34 -50.81 11.90
N GLU A 21 -0.33 -50.13 11.35
CA GLU A 21 1.07 -50.44 11.68
C GLU A 21 1.39 -50.05 13.12
N LEU A 22 0.90 -48.91 13.60
CA LEU A 22 1.02 -48.52 15.01
C LEU A 22 0.43 -49.58 15.93
N LYS A 23 -0.81 -50.03 15.65
CA LYS A 23 -1.48 -51.06 16.44
C LYS A 23 -0.73 -52.38 16.45
N LYS A 24 -0.12 -52.76 15.31
CA LYS A 24 0.71 -53.96 15.19
C LYS A 24 1.99 -53.84 16.02
N LYS A 25 2.68 -52.70 16.01
CA LYS A 25 3.89 -52.51 16.85
C LYS A 25 3.57 -52.40 18.34
N CYS A 26 2.40 -51.83 18.68
CA CYS A 26 1.95 -51.72 20.06
C CYS A 26 1.47 -53.05 20.67
N SER A 27 1.15 -54.09 19.89
CA SER A 27 0.69 -55.37 20.47
C SER A 27 1.78 -56.10 21.26
N ASP A 28 3.04 -55.80 20.95
CA ASP A 28 4.19 -56.56 21.42
C ASP A 28 4.92 -55.85 22.58
N LEU A 29 4.39 -54.72 23.07
CA LEU A 29 5.01 -53.85 24.08
C LEU A 29 4.04 -53.43 25.19
N GLU A 30 4.53 -53.36 26.43
CA GLU A 30 3.73 -52.97 27.60
C GLU A 30 3.20 -51.52 27.52
N CYS A 31 3.91 -50.62 26.83
CA CYS A 31 3.50 -49.23 26.64
C CYS A 31 2.44 -49.05 25.53
N GLY A 32 2.20 -50.08 24.71
CA GLY A 32 1.31 -50.04 23.55
C GLY A 32 -0.13 -49.59 23.85
N PRO A 33 -0.80 -50.10 24.91
CA PRO A 33 -2.14 -49.66 25.27
C PRO A 33 -2.24 -48.16 25.61
N LYS A 34 -1.21 -47.61 26.28
CA LYS A 34 -1.17 -46.18 26.63
C LYS A 34 -1.07 -45.30 25.38
N VAL A 35 -0.18 -45.67 24.45
CA VAL A 35 -0.02 -44.96 23.17
C VAL A 35 -1.32 -44.97 22.34
N LEU A 36 -1.96 -46.14 22.22
CA LEU A 36 -3.23 -46.24 21.50
C LEU A 36 -4.33 -45.40 22.18
N SER A 37 -4.42 -45.44 23.50
CA SER A 37 -5.38 -44.61 24.26
C SER A 37 -5.16 -43.12 24.01
N LEU A 38 -3.91 -42.65 23.99
CA LEU A 38 -3.58 -41.25 23.72
C LEU A 38 -4.02 -40.83 22.32
N VAL A 39 -3.76 -41.65 21.29
CA VAL A 39 -4.21 -41.37 19.91
C VAL A 39 -5.74 -41.27 19.84
N HIS A 40 -6.47 -42.11 20.58
CA HIS A 40 -7.93 -42.02 20.65
C HIS A 40 -8.40 -40.76 21.36
N GLU A 41 -7.80 -40.41 22.49
CA GLU A 41 -8.15 -39.21 23.26
C GLU A 41 -7.95 -37.94 22.43
N VAL A 42 -6.78 -37.80 21.79
CA VAL A 42 -6.46 -36.66 20.91
C VAL A 42 -7.38 -36.63 19.69
N GLY A 43 -7.62 -37.78 19.05
CA GLY A 43 -8.52 -37.88 17.90
C GLY A 43 -9.96 -37.47 18.23
N GLN A 44 -10.48 -37.91 19.38
CA GLN A 44 -11.82 -37.54 19.84
C GLN A 44 -11.90 -36.04 20.17
N TYR A 45 -10.91 -35.51 20.89
CA TYR A 45 -10.81 -34.08 21.20
C TYR A 45 -10.84 -33.23 19.93
N SER A 46 -10.03 -33.61 18.95
CA SER A 46 -9.87 -32.85 17.71
C SER A 46 -11.16 -32.85 16.88
N ILE A 47 -11.77 -34.02 16.64
CA ILE A 47 -13.04 -34.13 15.90
C ILE A 47 -14.17 -33.32 16.59
N ALA A 48 -14.21 -33.31 17.92
CA ALA A 48 -15.20 -32.53 18.65
C ALA A 48 -14.99 -31.02 18.45
N LYS A 49 -13.74 -30.54 18.44
CA LYS A 49 -13.40 -29.14 18.22
C LYS A 49 -13.62 -28.70 16.77
N TYR A 50 -13.22 -29.48 15.76
CA TYR A 50 -13.36 -29.08 14.35
C TYR A 50 -14.80 -28.77 13.90
N LYS A 51 -15.80 -29.33 14.57
CA LYS A 51 -17.21 -28.97 14.32
C LYS A 51 -17.54 -27.51 14.64
N THR A 52 -16.76 -26.83 15.49
CA THR A 52 -16.94 -25.41 15.78
C THR A 52 -16.43 -24.51 14.66
N VAL A 53 -15.48 -24.97 13.84
CA VAL A 53 -14.98 -24.22 12.67
C VAL A 53 -16.13 -23.89 11.73
N ILE A 54 -17.00 -24.87 11.43
CA ILE A 54 -18.16 -24.71 10.54
C ILE A 54 -19.14 -23.65 11.08
N LYS A 55 -19.30 -23.55 12.40
CA LYS A 55 -20.17 -22.55 13.03
C LYS A 55 -19.60 -21.14 12.88
N ASN A 56 -18.28 -21.00 13.02
CA ASN A 56 -17.62 -19.71 13.17
C ASN A 56 -17.08 -19.13 11.85
N MET A 57 -16.83 -19.98 10.84
CA MET A 57 -16.23 -19.62 9.55
C MET A 57 -16.99 -20.26 8.38
N PRO A 58 -18.30 -19.98 8.21
CA PRO A 58 -19.15 -20.68 7.23
C PRO A 58 -18.78 -20.38 5.77
N GLU A 59 -18.10 -19.26 5.52
CA GLU A 59 -17.70 -18.82 4.16
C GLU A 59 -16.35 -19.40 3.70
N PHE A 60 -15.67 -20.16 4.57
CA PHE A 60 -14.32 -20.68 4.34
C PHE A 60 -14.30 -22.21 4.30
N THR A 61 -13.12 -22.76 3.98
CA THR A 61 -12.82 -24.20 3.91
C THR A 61 -13.48 -25.02 5.02
N LEU A 62 -14.12 -26.14 4.65
CA LEU A 62 -14.52 -27.12 5.66
C LEU A 62 -13.28 -27.87 6.16
N HIS A 63 -12.71 -27.42 7.26
CA HIS A 63 -11.73 -28.18 8.07
C HIS A 63 -12.51 -29.14 8.99
N ASP A 64 -13.24 -30.07 8.37
CA ASP A 64 -14.05 -31.07 9.06
C ASP A 64 -13.25 -32.38 9.26
N GLU A 65 -13.88 -33.39 9.86
CA GLU A 65 -13.23 -34.68 10.03
C GLU A 65 -12.75 -35.32 8.71
N ASN A 66 -13.35 -34.99 7.56
CA ASN A 66 -12.95 -35.58 6.28
C ASN A 66 -11.57 -35.09 5.85
N HIS A 67 -11.23 -33.82 6.09
CA HIS A 67 -9.90 -33.26 5.82
C HIS A 67 -8.81 -34.06 6.56
N ILE A 68 -8.96 -34.25 7.87
CA ILE A 68 -8.03 -35.02 8.72
C ILE A 68 -7.83 -36.44 8.16
N PHE A 69 -8.92 -37.15 7.86
CA PHE A 69 -8.82 -38.53 7.39
C PHE A 69 -8.30 -38.63 5.95
N ASN A 70 -8.53 -37.63 5.11
CA ASN A 70 -7.93 -37.52 3.78
C ASN A 70 -6.43 -37.31 3.88
N MET A 71 -5.96 -36.41 4.75
CA MET A 71 -4.53 -36.24 5.03
C MET A 71 -3.88 -37.54 5.48
N LEU A 72 -4.48 -38.23 6.46
CA LEU A 72 -3.99 -39.54 6.91
C LEU A 72 -3.97 -40.59 5.79
N PHE A 73 -4.92 -40.53 4.85
CA PHE A 73 -4.92 -41.37 3.66
C PHE A 73 -3.81 -41.00 2.68
N ILE A 74 -3.57 -39.69 2.45
CA ILE A 74 -2.49 -39.17 1.61
C ILE A 74 -1.12 -39.59 2.17
N ILE A 75 -0.87 -39.38 3.46
CA ILE A 75 0.37 -39.81 4.12
C ILE A 75 0.61 -41.30 3.89
N GLY A 76 -0.42 -42.14 4.08
CA GLY A 76 -0.33 -43.57 3.82
C GLY A 76 -0.04 -43.95 2.35
N LYS A 77 -0.24 -43.04 1.38
CA LYS A 77 0.13 -43.20 -0.04
C LYS A 77 1.50 -42.63 -0.37
N LEU A 78 1.96 -41.63 0.36
CA LEU A 78 3.28 -41.03 0.20
C LEU A 78 4.38 -41.96 0.74
N ILE A 79 4.16 -42.59 1.89
CA ILE A 79 5.16 -43.44 2.56
C ILE A 79 5.25 -44.82 1.87
N PRO A 80 6.44 -45.24 1.39
CA PRO A 80 6.67 -46.60 0.92
C PRO A 80 6.49 -47.62 2.04
N LYS A 81 6.02 -48.84 1.70
CA LYS A 81 5.75 -49.89 2.70
C LYS A 81 6.97 -50.20 3.61
N GLN A 82 8.17 -50.22 3.05
CA GLN A 82 9.42 -50.46 3.79
C GLN A 82 9.68 -49.37 4.84
N THR A 83 9.54 -48.10 4.46
CA THR A 83 9.68 -46.98 5.40
C THR A 83 8.62 -47.03 6.49
N LEU A 84 7.37 -47.37 6.16
CA LEU A 84 6.31 -47.48 7.16
C LEU A 84 6.57 -48.59 8.18
N GLU A 85 7.05 -49.75 7.72
CA GLU A 85 7.46 -50.86 8.60
C GLU A 85 8.69 -50.48 9.45
N PHE A 86 9.55 -49.58 8.97
CA PHE A 86 10.72 -49.07 9.68
C PHE A 86 10.36 -48.06 10.78
N MET A 87 9.43 -47.12 10.51
CA MET A 87 9.04 -46.05 11.43
C MET A 87 8.77 -46.54 12.86
N SER A 88 9.29 -45.83 13.84
CA SER A 88 9.15 -46.18 15.26
C SER A 88 7.73 -45.92 15.77
N ILE A 89 7.41 -46.40 16.98
CA ILE A 89 6.13 -46.08 17.63
C ILE A 89 5.97 -44.57 17.82
N PRO A 90 6.98 -43.83 18.34
CA PRO A 90 6.97 -42.37 18.37
C PRO A 90 6.71 -41.72 17.00
N ASP A 91 7.35 -42.18 15.92
CA ASP A 91 7.11 -41.63 14.57
C ASP A 91 5.64 -41.75 14.15
N LEU A 92 5.08 -42.96 14.28
CA LEU A 92 3.71 -43.26 13.89
C LEU A 92 2.70 -42.53 14.78
N MET A 93 2.98 -42.44 16.08
CA MET A 93 2.19 -41.70 17.05
C MET A 93 2.17 -40.21 16.70
N LEU A 94 3.33 -39.55 16.62
CA LEU A 94 3.43 -38.12 16.33
C LEU A 94 2.86 -37.77 14.94
N THR A 95 3.00 -38.65 13.94
CA THR A 95 2.34 -38.47 12.63
C THR A 95 0.82 -38.41 12.74
N LEU A 96 0.21 -39.27 13.57
CA LEU A 96 -1.25 -39.23 13.78
C LEU A 96 -1.66 -38.00 14.59
N LEU A 97 -0.94 -37.72 15.67
CA LEU A 97 -1.23 -36.59 16.56
C LEU A 97 -1.09 -35.24 15.86
N SER A 98 -0.06 -35.07 15.03
CA SER A 98 0.17 -33.83 14.29
C SER A 98 -0.96 -33.54 13.31
N VAL A 99 -1.42 -34.54 12.57
CA VAL A 99 -2.57 -34.38 11.66
C VAL A 99 -3.84 -34.02 12.42
N PHE A 100 -4.06 -34.60 13.61
CA PHE A 100 -5.23 -34.24 14.43
C PHE A 100 -5.16 -32.79 14.95
N LEU A 101 -3.97 -32.29 15.32
CA LEU A 101 -3.83 -31.04 16.06
C LEU A 101 -3.30 -29.85 15.26
N HIS A 102 -2.79 -30.02 14.03
CA HIS A 102 -2.15 -28.91 13.29
C HIS A 102 -3.07 -27.71 13.08
N ASP A 103 -4.34 -27.96 12.74
CA ASP A 103 -5.37 -26.95 12.50
C ASP A 103 -6.24 -26.65 13.74
N ILE A 104 -5.90 -27.18 14.92
CA ILE A 104 -6.72 -26.97 16.12
C ILE A 104 -6.86 -25.48 16.49
N GLY A 105 -5.87 -24.68 16.11
CA GLY A 105 -5.93 -23.22 16.22
C GLY A 105 -7.07 -22.59 15.43
N MET A 106 -7.61 -23.23 14.39
CA MET A 106 -8.78 -22.75 13.65
C MET A 106 -10.08 -22.79 14.47
N CYS A 107 -10.06 -23.38 15.67
CA CYS A 107 -11.22 -23.56 16.55
C CYS A 107 -11.17 -22.63 17.79
N PRO A 108 -11.14 -21.28 17.66
CA PRO A 108 -11.16 -20.41 18.83
C PRO A 108 -12.43 -20.58 19.64
N GLU A 109 -12.35 -20.24 20.92
CA GLU A 109 -13.51 -20.29 21.80
C GLU A 109 -14.53 -19.21 21.44
N GLU A 110 -15.81 -19.47 21.69
CA GLU A 110 -16.89 -18.55 21.32
C GLU A 110 -16.73 -17.17 21.99
N ASN A 111 -16.20 -17.14 23.21
CA ASN A 111 -15.94 -15.90 23.93
C ASN A 111 -14.79 -15.10 23.32
N GLN A 112 -13.75 -15.74 22.77
CA GLN A 112 -12.68 -15.04 22.04
C GLN A 112 -13.23 -14.36 20.79
N ILE A 113 -14.10 -15.04 20.03
CA ILE A 113 -14.74 -14.44 18.85
C ILE A 113 -15.63 -13.26 19.26
N LYS A 114 -16.42 -13.42 20.32
CA LYS A 114 -17.23 -12.32 20.86
C LYS A 114 -16.36 -11.17 21.33
N ALA A 115 -15.19 -11.43 21.91
CA ALA A 115 -14.24 -10.42 22.33
C ALA A 115 -13.75 -9.60 21.13
N TRP A 116 -13.32 -10.27 20.06
CA TRP A 116 -12.86 -9.62 18.81
C TRP A 116 -13.97 -8.82 18.12
N LYS A 117 -15.20 -9.33 18.13
CA LYS A 117 -16.39 -8.62 17.61
C LYS A 117 -16.94 -7.55 18.56
N ASN A 118 -16.30 -7.34 19.73
CA ASN A 118 -16.72 -6.39 20.75
C ASN A 118 -18.17 -6.65 21.29
N GLN A 119 -18.57 -7.92 21.34
CA GLN A 119 -19.91 -8.39 21.75
C GLN A 119 -20.00 -8.89 23.19
N LEU A 120 -18.88 -8.90 23.94
CA LEU A 120 -18.85 -9.27 25.36
C LEU A 120 -19.33 -8.12 26.26
N SER A 121 -19.80 -8.47 27.46
CA SER A 121 -20.07 -7.48 28.52
C SER A 121 -18.76 -6.87 29.06
N ASN A 122 -18.84 -5.74 29.75
CA ASN A 122 -17.64 -5.06 30.27
C ASN A 122 -16.86 -5.90 31.28
N ASP A 123 -17.54 -6.69 32.12
CA ASP A 123 -16.90 -7.58 33.10
C ASP A 123 -16.20 -8.76 32.42
N GLU A 124 -16.79 -9.29 31.34
CA GLU A 124 -16.17 -10.39 30.57
C GLU A 124 -14.96 -9.92 29.76
N LYS A 125 -14.97 -8.68 29.25
CA LYS A 125 -13.84 -8.12 28.47
C LYS A 125 -12.53 -8.08 29.24
N GLN A 126 -12.58 -7.92 30.57
CA GLN A 126 -11.38 -7.85 31.40
C GLN A 126 -10.51 -9.12 31.28
N ASN A 127 -11.15 -10.28 31.04
CA ASN A 127 -10.43 -11.55 30.87
C ASN A 127 -9.77 -11.73 29.50
N TYR A 128 -10.09 -10.86 28.53
CA TYR A 128 -9.62 -10.95 27.14
C TYR A 128 -8.92 -9.66 26.67
N GLU A 129 -8.47 -8.79 27.57
CA GLU A 129 -7.90 -7.48 27.22
C GLU A 129 -6.74 -7.57 26.24
N GLU A 130 -5.81 -8.50 26.49
CA GLU A 130 -4.64 -8.72 25.62
C GLU A 130 -5.06 -9.21 24.22
N GLU A 131 -6.02 -10.12 24.13
CA GLU A 131 -6.51 -10.67 22.87
C GLU A 131 -7.31 -9.63 22.07
N ILE A 132 -8.10 -8.80 22.75
CA ILE A 132 -8.82 -7.68 22.14
C ILE A 132 -7.83 -6.67 21.57
N GLU A 133 -6.80 -6.29 22.32
CA GLU A 133 -5.82 -5.32 21.86
C GLU A 133 -4.98 -5.86 20.70
N THR A 134 -4.64 -7.14 20.72
CA THR A 134 -3.93 -7.80 19.61
C THR A 134 -4.79 -7.85 18.34
N TYR A 135 -6.06 -8.25 18.47
CA TYR A 135 -7.00 -8.24 17.34
C TYR A 135 -7.25 -6.82 16.82
N LYS A 136 -7.41 -5.85 17.70
CA LYS A 136 -7.63 -4.45 17.31
C LYS A 136 -6.47 -3.90 16.49
N ARG A 137 -5.23 -4.20 16.90
CA ARG A 137 -4.02 -3.87 16.13
C ARG A 137 -4.03 -4.54 14.76
N PHE A 138 -4.39 -5.83 14.68
CA PHE A 138 -4.56 -6.53 13.40
C PHE A 138 -5.64 -5.89 12.52
N ARG A 139 -6.83 -5.58 13.08
CA ARG A 139 -7.96 -4.99 12.35
C ARG A 139 -7.57 -3.66 11.71
N MET A 140 -6.82 -2.81 12.41
CA MET A 140 -6.36 -1.50 11.90
C MET A 140 -5.50 -1.57 10.62
N THR A 141 -4.99 -2.75 10.27
CA THR A 141 -4.17 -2.96 9.08
C THR A 141 -5.01 -3.07 7.79
N TYR A 142 -6.33 -3.25 7.91
CA TYR A 142 -7.30 -3.35 6.82
C TYR A 142 -8.03 -2.02 6.58
N THR A 143 -7.27 -0.94 6.30
CA THR A 143 -7.81 0.43 6.24
C THR A 143 -8.94 0.59 5.22
N GLN A 144 -8.79 0.02 4.02
CA GLN A 144 -9.80 0.12 2.97
C GLN A 144 -11.12 -0.56 3.36
N GLN A 145 -11.04 -1.75 3.97
CA GLN A 145 -12.22 -2.46 4.44
C GLN A 145 -12.87 -1.73 5.60
N ILE A 146 -12.09 -1.11 6.49
CA ILE A 146 -12.63 -0.29 7.59
C ILE A 146 -13.37 0.94 7.03
N GLU A 147 -12.80 1.65 6.08
CA GLU A 147 -13.45 2.79 5.41
C GLU A 147 -14.75 2.36 4.72
N GLU A 148 -14.75 1.18 4.07
CA GLU A 148 -15.94 0.60 3.44
C GLU A 148 -17.00 0.19 4.49
N ILE A 149 -16.60 -0.41 5.61
CA ILE A 149 -17.47 -0.75 6.73
C ILE A 149 -18.13 0.51 7.30
N GLU A 150 -17.37 1.58 7.53
CA GLU A 150 -17.91 2.86 8.01
C GLU A 150 -18.89 3.47 7.00
N THR A 151 -18.56 3.42 5.71
CA THR A 151 -19.43 3.89 4.63
C THR A 151 -20.75 3.10 4.58
N LEU A 152 -20.68 1.77 4.67
CA LEU A 152 -21.84 0.88 4.67
C LEU A 152 -22.71 1.08 5.93
N ASN A 153 -22.09 1.25 7.09
CA ASN A 153 -22.79 1.55 8.34
C ASN A 153 -23.54 2.89 8.24
N ASN A 154 -22.89 3.93 7.72
CA ASN A 154 -23.51 5.23 7.49
C ASN A 154 -24.65 5.18 6.47
N ALA A 155 -24.57 4.25 5.50
CA ALA A 155 -25.63 3.99 4.52
C ALA A 155 -26.77 3.08 5.06
N GLY A 156 -26.66 2.57 6.29
CA GLY A 156 -27.64 1.65 6.89
C GLY A 156 -27.55 0.20 6.37
N GLU A 157 -26.48 -0.15 5.65
CA GLU A 157 -26.24 -1.48 5.09
C GLU A 157 -25.50 -2.42 6.07
N TYR A 158 -26.01 -2.53 7.31
CA TYR A 158 -25.34 -3.23 8.41
C TYR A 158 -24.99 -4.69 8.13
N SER A 159 -25.79 -5.40 7.33
CA SER A 159 -25.51 -6.80 6.98
C SER A 159 -24.27 -6.94 6.11
N LYS A 160 -24.03 -6.02 5.17
CA LYS A 160 -22.80 -6.03 4.36
C LYS A 160 -21.58 -5.59 5.17
N ALA A 161 -21.76 -4.60 6.05
CA ALA A 161 -20.71 -4.20 6.99
C ALA A 161 -20.29 -5.38 7.90
N GLN A 162 -21.26 -6.15 8.40
CA GLN A 162 -20.98 -7.32 9.24
C GLN A 162 -20.24 -8.43 8.47
N LEU A 163 -20.55 -8.65 7.18
CA LEU A 163 -19.81 -9.62 6.36
C LEU A 163 -18.33 -9.24 6.22
N LEU A 164 -18.02 -7.94 6.03
CA LEU A 164 -16.65 -7.45 5.99
C LEU A 164 -15.93 -7.59 7.34
N GLU A 165 -16.62 -7.34 8.46
CA GLU A 165 -16.06 -7.60 9.80
C GLU A 165 -15.79 -9.10 10.02
N ASP A 166 -16.72 -9.97 9.63
CA ASP A 166 -16.60 -11.42 9.76
C ASP A 166 -15.44 -11.96 8.90
N PHE A 167 -15.21 -11.35 7.74
CA PHE A 167 -14.04 -11.61 6.91
C PHE A 167 -12.73 -11.27 7.65
N ILE A 168 -12.62 -10.09 8.27
CA ILE A 168 -11.41 -9.68 9.01
C ILE A 168 -11.14 -10.62 10.19
N VAL A 169 -12.17 -10.99 10.95
CA VAL A 169 -12.04 -11.97 12.04
C VAL A 169 -11.54 -13.31 11.52
N THR A 170 -12.07 -13.77 10.39
CA THR A 170 -11.67 -15.03 9.78
C THR A 170 -10.20 -14.99 9.33
N GLU A 171 -9.76 -13.90 8.70
CA GLU A 171 -8.35 -13.73 8.32
C GLU A 171 -7.42 -13.72 9.54
N TYR A 172 -7.85 -13.12 10.65
CA TYR A 172 -7.10 -13.13 11.90
C TYR A 172 -6.92 -14.56 12.42
N ILE A 173 -8.00 -15.35 12.43
CA ILE A 173 -7.95 -16.76 12.81
C ILE A 173 -6.97 -17.50 11.90
N ARG A 174 -7.11 -17.36 10.57
CA ARG A 174 -6.23 -18.06 9.62
C ARG A 174 -4.77 -17.67 9.76
N ILE A 175 -4.42 -16.40 9.97
CA ILE A 175 -3.01 -16.01 10.05
C ILE A 175 -2.36 -16.50 11.36
N THR A 176 -3.14 -16.61 12.42
CA THR A 176 -2.63 -16.94 13.77
C THR A 176 -2.84 -18.41 14.17
N HIS A 177 -3.46 -19.24 13.33
CA HIS A 177 -3.86 -20.61 13.72
C HIS A 177 -2.68 -21.50 14.11
N ALA A 178 -1.56 -21.47 13.40
CA ALA A 178 -0.39 -22.29 13.73
C ALA A 178 0.18 -21.92 15.12
N ASP A 179 0.28 -20.63 15.45
CA ASP A 179 0.70 -20.16 16.78
C ASP A 179 -0.31 -20.56 17.87
N ARG A 180 -1.60 -20.42 17.58
CA ARG A 180 -2.67 -20.84 18.50
C ARG A 180 -2.67 -22.36 18.71
N ALA A 181 -2.43 -23.15 17.67
CA ALA A 181 -2.30 -24.60 17.77
C ALA A 181 -1.15 -24.97 18.72
N ARG A 182 0.02 -24.34 18.57
CA ARG A 182 1.14 -24.51 19.50
C ARG A 182 0.75 -24.16 20.95
N LYS A 183 0.05 -23.05 21.18
CA LYS A 183 -0.42 -22.64 22.51
C LYS A 183 -1.41 -23.64 23.11
N ILE A 184 -2.36 -24.13 22.32
CA ILE A 184 -3.35 -25.15 22.75
C ILE A 184 -2.65 -26.46 23.10
N ILE A 185 -1.67 -26.89 22.30
CA ILE A 185 -0.88 -28.09 22.59
C ILE A 185 -0.10 -27.90 23.91
N ALA A 186 0.51 -26.73 24.10
CA ALA A 186 1.27 -26.40 25.30
C ALA A 186 0.40 -26.24 26.56
N SER A 187 -0.89 -25.90 26.45
CA SER A 187 -1.82 -25.79 27.58
C SER A 187 -2.51 -27.10 27.89
N ASP A 188 -3.13 -27.72 26.89
CA ASP A 188 -4.10 -28.81 27.07
C ASP A 188 -3.40 -30.18 27.13
N TRP A 189 -2.23 -30.29 26.49
CA TRP A 189 -1.51 -31.55 26.27
C TRP A 189 -0.14 -31.60 26.93
N ARG A 190 0.21 -30.58 27.74
CA ARG A 190 1.47 -30.54 28.50
C ARG A 190 1.65 -31.79 29.36
N ASN A 191 2.80 -32.44 29.24
CA ASN A 191 3.14 -33.67 29.97
C ASN A 191 2.13 -34.82 29.72
N LYS A 192 1.39 -34.82 28.61
CA LYS A 192 0.47 -35.91 28.23
C LYS A 192 0.95 -36.69 27.02
N ILE A 193 1.75 -36.07 26.13
CA ILE A 193 2.27 -36.73 24.93
C ILE A 193 3.54 -37.51 25.28
N ILE A 194 3.38 -38.54 26.12
CA ILE A 194 4.51 -39.30 26.68
C ILE A 194 4.64 -40.66 25.98
N TYR A 195 5.86 -40.97 25.55
CA TYR A 195 6.27 -42.33 25.21
C TYR A 195 7.29 -42.82 26.24
N ASN A 196 6.92 -43.86 27.00
CA ASN A 196 7.67 -44.34 28.17
C ASN A 196 7.96 -43.23 29.19
N GLU A 197 9.17 -42.68 29.22
CA GLU A 197 9.56 -41.57 30.12
C GLU A 197 9.80 -40.25 29.38
N THR A 198 9.72 -40.26 28.04
CA THR A 198 10.03 -39.09 27.21
C THR A 198 8.75 -38.34 26.84
N ASP A 199 8.69 -37.05 27.20
CA ASP A 199 7.62 -36.13 26.76
C ASP A 199 7.97 -35.56 25.38
N LEU A 200 7.05 -35.76 24.43
CA LEU A 200 7.17 -35.33 23.03
C LEU A 200 6.23 -34.16 22.70
N THR A 201 5.67 -33.50 23.72
CA THR A 201 4.71 -32.39 23.54
C THR A 201 5.35 -31.21 22.81
N ALA A 202 6.62 -30.90 23.08
CA ALA A 202 7.33 -29.80 22.45
C ALA A 202 7.54 -30.06 20.94
N GLU A 203 8.00 -31.26 20.60
CA GLU A 203 8.24 -31.72 19.24
C GLU A 203 6.93 -31.76 18.44
N LEU A 204 5.84 -32.22 19.05
CA LEU A 204 4.51 -32.17 18.43
C LEU A 204 4.08 -30.74 18.11
N ALA A 205 4.26 -29.82 19.06
CA ALA A 205 3.90 -28.42 18.90
C ALA A 205 4.76 -27.72 17.84
N GLU A 206 6.03 -28.09 17.72
CA GLU A 206 6.95 -27.61 16.69
C GLU A 206 6.56 -28.11 15.30
N VAL A 207 6.28 -29.41 15.14
CA VAL A 207 5.77 -29.99 13.90
C VAL A 207 4.48 -29.29 13.46
N CYS A 208 3.51 -29.17 14.37
CA CYS A 208 2.24 -28.48 14.10
C CYS A 208 2.44 -27.00 13.79
N PHE A 209 3.41 -26.30 14.35
CA PHE A 209 3.65 -24.91 13.99
C PHE A 209 4.29 -24.78 12.61
N SER A 210 5.21 -25.68 12.29
CA SER A 210 6.04 -25.61 11.09
C SER A 210 5.29 -25.69 9.76
N HIS A 211 4.03 -26.14 9.75
CA HIS A 211 3.29 -26.29 8.49
C HIS A 211 2.94 -24.96 7.80
N ASN A 212 2.99 -23.85 8.53
CA ASN A 212 2.74 -22.50 8.00
C ASN A 212 4.03 -21.66 7.89
N GLU A 213 5.20 -22.27 8.12
CA GLU A 213 6.51 -21.61 8.13
C GLU A 213 7.30 -21.86 6.84
N ASP A 214 8.40 -21.12 6.65
CA ASP A 214 9.32 -21.40 5.53
C ASP A 214 10.04 -22.76 5.71
N TYR A 215 10.41 -23.40 4.60
CA TYR A 215 11.09 -24.70 4.62
C TYR A 215 12.47 -24.63 5.31
N THR A 216 13.10 -23.45 5.38
CA THR A 216 14.36 -23.27 6.13
C THR A 216 14.22 -23.55 7.61
N ASN A 217 13.04 -23.32 8.20
CA ASN A 217 12.80 -23.67 9.60
C ASN A 217 12.93 -25.18 9.83
N LEU A 218 12.46 -26.01 8.90
CA LEU A 218 12.59 -27.47 9.00
C LEU A 218 14.04 -27.95 8.84
N LEU A 219 14.87 -27.22 8.08
CA LEU A 219 16.30 -27.53 7.95
C LEU A 219 17.08 -27.27 9.25
N ASN A 220 16.56 -26.41 10.12
CA ASN A 220 17.18 -26.04 11.39
C ASN A 220 16.66 -26.87 12.58
N MET A 221 15.68 -27.76 12.37
CA MET A 221 15.09 -28.58 13.42
C MET A 221 16.03 -29.70 13.90
N GLU A 222 15.84 -30.14 15.14
CA GLU A 222 16.46 -31.38 15.64
C GLU A 222 16.03 -32.56 14.73
N THR A 223 17.00 -33.18 14.05
CA THR A 223 16.67 -34.23 13.07
C THR A 223 16.21 -35.52 13.72
N ILE A 224 16.88 -35.94 14.80
CA ILE A 224 16.58 -37.19 15.52
C ILE A 224 16.37 -36.88 17.00
N LYS A 225 15.17 -37.20 17.50
CA LYS A 225 14.87 -37.21 18.93
C LYS A 225 15.00 -38.62 19.50
N ILE A 226 15.77 -38.80 20.56
CA ILE A 226 15.85 -40.09 21.28
C ILE A 226 14.65 -40.20 22.21
N CYS A 227 13.86 -41.26 22.06
CA CYS A 227 12.63 -41.48 22.82
C CYS A 227 12.75 -42.61 23.85
N ASP A 228 13.59 -43.60 23.56
CA ASP A 228 13.96 -44.71 24.46
C ASP A 228 15.26 -45.38 23.94
N THR A 229 15.72 -46.43 24.62
CA THR A 229 16.83 -47.29 24.23
C THR A 229 16.63 -47.82 22.80
N ASP A 230 17.49 -47.38 21.88
CA ASP A 230 17.44 -47.68 20.44
C ASP A 230 16.13 -47.27 19.72
N VAL A 231 15.29 -46.44 20.35
CA VAL A 231 14.05 -45.91 19.75
C VAL A 231 14.17 -44.41 19.58
N PHE A 232 14.06 -43.97 18.34
CA PHE A 232 14.16 -42.56 17.97
C PHE A 232 13.00 -42.11 17.09
N CYS A 233 12.86 -40.80 16.96
CA CYS A 233 11.85 -40.14 16.15
C CYS A 233 12.48 -39.12 15.20
N CYS A 234 12.06 -39.12 13.93
CA CYS A 234 12.58 -38.18 12.92
C CYS A 234 11.61 -37.00 12.74
N ILE A 235 11.87 -35.90 13.45
CA ILE A 235 10.96 -34.74 13.51
C ILE A 235 10.74 -34.08 12.13
N PRO A 236 11.79 -33.78 11.34
CA PRO A 236 11.60 -33.13 10.04
C PRO A 236 10.85 -34.02 9.04
N PHE A 237 11.00 -35.35 9.15
CA PHE A 237 10.25 -36.28 8.31
C PHE A 237 8.74 -36.20 8.58
N ILE A 238 8.34 -36.13 9.85
CA ILE A 238 6.92 -36.00 10.23
C ILE A 238 6.37 -34.65 9.76
N ALA A 239 7.14 -33.57 9.92
CA ALA A 239 6.77 -32.24 9.43
C ALA A 239 6.59 -32.21 7.90
N VAL A 240 7.46 -32.88 7.14
CA VAL A 240 7.33 -33.05 5.68
C VAL A 240 6.04 -33.79 5.33
N LEU A 241 5.72 -34.89 6.03
CA LEU A 241 4.49 -35.65 5.77
C LEU A 241 3.25 -34.79 6.03
N LEU A 242 3.22 -34.05 7.13
CA LEU A 242 2.14 -33.13 7.48
C LEU A 242 1.95 -32.09 6.37
N ARG A 243 3.00 -31.34 6.03
CA ARG A 243 3.00 -30.28 5.02
C ARG A 243 2.55 -30.76 3.64
N LEU A 244 3.10 -31.88 3.17
CA LEU A 244 2.72 -32.47 1.89
C LEU A 244 1.27 -32.94 1.92
N SER A 245 0.83 -33.59 2.99
CA SER A 245 -0.55 -34.06 3.06
C SER A 245 -1.56 -32.92 3.11
N ASP A 246 -1.21 -31.82 3.78
CA ASP A 246 -2.07 -30.64 3.91
C ASP A 246 -2.22 -29.91 2.57
N ILE A 247 -1.10 -29.65 1.88
CA ILE A 247 -1.14 -28.96 0.58
C ILE A 247 -1.72 -29.85 -0.54
N ILE A 248 -1.51 -31.17 -0.47
CA ILE A 248 -2.04 -32.11 -1.47
C ILE A 248 -3.52 -32.39 -1.26
N ASP A 249 -4.05 -32.28 -0.03
CA ASP A 249 -5.49 -32.36 0.25
C ASP A 249 -6.22 -31.12 -0.29
N PHE A 250 -6.22 -31.04 -1.62
CA PHE A 250 -6.85 -30.02 -2.40
C PHE A 250 -8.36 -30.27 -2.42
N ASP A 251 -9.03 -29.84 -1.36
CA ASP A 251 -10.48 -29.69 -1.39
C ASP A 251 -10.83 -28.40 -2.15
N THR A 252 -11.87 -28.49 -2.97
CA THR A 252 -12.58 -27.41 -3.67
C THR A 252 -13.00 -26.22 -2.81
N LYS A 253 -12.78 -26.31 -1.50
CA LYS A 253 -13.07 -25.28 -0.51
C LYS A 253 -11.86 -24.40 -0.21
N ARG A 254 -10.61 -24.82 -0.53
CA ARG A 254 -9.35 -24.04 -0.43
C ARG A 254 -9.20 -23.01 -1.57
N THR A 255 -10.32 -22.50 -2.09
CA THR A 255 -10.42 -21.79 -3.38
C THR A 255 -9.56 -20.50 -3.42
N PRO A 256 -8.70 -20.31 -4.45
CA PRO A 256 -7.92 -19.08 -4.57
C PRO A 256 -8.77 -17.83 -4.88
N SER A 257 -8.40 -16.69 -4.28
CA SER A 257 -9.02 -15.37 -4.46
C SER A 257 -9.12 -14.90 -5.92
N VAL A 258 -8.30 -15.46 -6.80
CA VAL A 258 -8.32 -15.20 -8.26
C VAL A 258 -9.66 -15.62 -8.89
N LEU A 259 -10.34 -16.63 -8.34
CA LEU A 259 -11.69 -17.00 -8.80
C LEU A 259 -12.73 -15.95 -8.41
N PHE A 260 -12.55 -15.30 -7.26
CA PHE A 260 -13.39 -14.18 -6.82
C PHE A 260 -13.19 -12.93 -7.71
N SER A 261 -11.94 -12.60 -8.08
CA SER A 261 -11.66 -11.37 -8.85
C SER A 261 -12.17 -11.41 -10.30
N HIS A 262 -12.34 -12.59 -10.89
CA HIS A 262 -12.76 -12.76 -12.29
C HIS A 262 -14.25 -13.06 -12.46
N LEU A 263 -15.00 -13.23 -11.37
CA LEU A 263 -16.44 -13.43 -11.37
C LEU A 263 -17.11 -12.16 -10.83
N THR A 264 -17.35 -11.18 -11.69
CA THR A 264 -18.22 -10.04 -11.39
C THR A 264 -19.64 -10.53 -11.11
N VAL A 265 -19.94 -10.85 -9.85
CA VAL A 265 -21.31 -11.09 -9.38
C VAL A 265 -21.48 -10.45 -8.00
N ARG A 266 -22.27 -9.37 -7.97
CA ARG A 266 -22.86 -8.80 -6.76
C ARG A 266 -23.81 -9.86 -6.15
N ASN A 267 -23.47 -10.36 -4.96
CA ASN A 267 -24.27 -11.11 -3.96
C ASN A 267 -25.64 -11.69 -4.44
N PRO A 268 -25.87 -13.03 -4.48
CA PRO A 268 -25.82 -13.94 -3.33
C PRO A 268 -24.80 -15.07 -3.50
N ILE A 269 -23.82 -15.05 -2.60
CA ILE A 269 -22.71 -15.98 -2.48
C ILE A 269 -23.23 -17.29 -1.87
N SER A 270 -23.24 -18.37 -2.67
CA SER A 270 -23.08 -19.79 -2.26
C SER A 270 -23.66 -20.80 -3.26
N LEU A 271 -24.72 -20.49 -4.02
CA LEU A 271 -25.41 -21.50 -4.86
C LEU A 271 -24.92 -21.62 -6.32
N SER A 272 -24.41 -20.52 -6.88
CA SER A 272 -23.76 -20.50 -8.21
C SER A 272 -22.30 -20.98 -8.14
N GLU A 273 -21.63 -20.73 -7.01
CA GLU A 273 -20.31 -21.27 -6.70
C GLU A 273 -20.37 -22.79 -6.48
N TRP A 274 -21.35 -23.30 -5.72
CA TRP A 274 -21.57 -24.75 -5.52
C TRP A 274 -21.60 -25.57 -6.81
N ARG A 275 -22.07 -25.01 -7.93
CA ARG A 275 -22.07 -25.69 -9.25
C ARG A 275 -20.74 -25.59 -10.02
N LYS A 276 -19.86 -24.66 -9.65
CA LYS A 276 -18.51 -24.49 -10.25
C LYS A 276 -17.47 -25.43 -9.63
N HIS A 277 -17.68 -25.88 -8.38
CA HIS A 277 -16.78 -26.76 -7.63
C HIS A 277 -16.75 -28.23 -8.13
N GLN A 278 -17.60 -28.66 -9.07
CA GLN A 278 -17.63 -30.04 -9.59
C GLN A 278 -16.56 -30.36 -10.67
N ALA A 279 -15.60 -29.46 -10.92
CA ALA A 279 -14.61 -29.63 -11.98
C ALA A 279 -13.48 -30.62 -11.65
N VAL A 280 -13.07 -30.74 -10.37
CA VAL A 280 -12.00 -31.66 -9.96
C VAL A 280 -12.61 -33.02 -9.62
N LYS A 281 -12.48 -33.98 -10.54
CA LYS A 281 -13.17 -35.27 -10.42
C LYS A 281 -12.38 -36.31 -9.63
N CYS A 282 -11.05 -36.27 -9.65
CA CYS A 282 -10.19 -37.28 -8.99
C CYS A 282 -8.71 -36.84 -8.97
N TRP A 283 -8.01 -37.08 -7.87
CA TRP A 283 -6.55 -37.13 -7.83
C TRP A 283 -6.08 -38.56 -7.52
N SER A 284 -4.89 -38.94 -8.02
CA SER A 284 -4.27 -40.24 -7.71
C SER A 284 -2.84 -40.00 -7.25
N ILE A 285 -2.52 -40.51 -6.05
CA ILE A 285 -1.20 -40.40 -5.43
C ILE A 285 -0.57 -41.78 -5.37
N THR A 286 0.67 -41.81 -5.83
CA THR A 286 1.62 -42.89 -5.60
C THR A 286 2.97 -42.25 -5.25
N SER A 287 3.87 -43.01 -4.62
CA SER A 287 5.24 -42.55 -4.31
C SER A 287 6.07 -42.08 -5.53
N LYS A 288 5.59 -42.33 -6.76
CA LYS A 288 6.29 -41.92 -7.99
C LYS A 288 5.53 -40.90 -8.84
N LYS A 289 4.22 -40.75 -8.62
CA LYS A 289 3.34 -39.94 -9.48
C LYS A 289 2.22 -39.34 -8.66
N LEU A 290 2.05 -38.03 -8.84
CA LEU A 290 0.93 -37.25 -8.35
C LEU A 290 0.14 -36.77 -9.57
N VAL A 291 -1.07 -37.27 -9.78
CA VAL A 291 -1.88 -36.95 -10.97
C VAL A 291 -3.13 -36.18 -10.55
N PHE A 292 -3.31 -34.98 -11.12
CA PHE A 292 -4.52 -34.18 -10.96
C PHE A 292 -5.38 -34.26 -12.21
N THR A 293 -6.68 -34.53 -12.02
CA THR A 293 -7.67 -34.59 -13.12
C THR A 293 -8.76 -33.56 -12.87
N ALA A 294 -8.93 -32.65 -13.83
CA ALA A 294 -9.95 -31.62 -13.75
C ALA A 294 -10.55 -31.32 -15.12
N GLU A 295 -11.89 -31.21 -15.15
CA GLU A 295 -12.66 -30.78 -16.31
C GLU A 295 -13.20 -29.37 -16.03
N CYS A 296 -12.57 -28.37 -16.64
CA CYS A 296 -12.76 -26.98 -16.27
C CYS A 296 -13.78 -26.29 -17.19
N SER A 297 -14.77 -25.60 -16.61
CA SER A 297 -15.81 -24.86 -17.36
C SER A 297 -15.37 -23.47 -17.84
N HIS A 298 -14.29 -22.92 -17.29
CA HIS A 298 -13.78 -21.59 -17.61
C HIS A 298 -12.24 -21.54 -17.56
N PRO A 299 -11.55 -20.77 -18.44
CA PRO A 299 -10.09 -20.65 -18.43
C PRO A 299 -9.49 -20.23 -17.09
N ALA A 300 -10.17 -19.34 -16.36
CA ALA A 300 -9.72 -18.91 -15.03
C ALA A 300 -9.67 -20.08 -14.03
N ILE A 301 -10.62 -21.01 -14.08
CA ILE A 301 -10.62 -22.20 -13.21
C ILE A 301 -9.42 -23.09 -13.55
N GLU A 302 -9.17 -23.31 -14.84
CA GLU A 302 -8.00 -24.09 -15.28
C GLU A 302 -6.68 -23.43 -14.86
N ALA A 303 -6.55 -22.11 -15.04
CA ALA A 303 -5.37 -21.35 -14.60
C ALA A 303 -5.14 -21.50 -13.09
N THR A 304 -6.20 -21.34 -12.28
CA THR A 304 -6.12 -21.44 -10.83
C THR A 304 -5.68 -22.83 -10.36
N ILE A 305 -6.22 -23.91 -10.96
CA ILE A 305 -5.79 -25.29 -10.63
C ILE A 305 -4.33 -25.50 -11.05
N ARG A 306 -3.92 -24.96 -12.20
CA ARG A 306 -2.52 -25.05 -12.66
C ARG A 306 -1.55 -24.30 -11.74
N GLN A 307 -1.92 -23.10 -11.28
CA GLN A 307 -1.16 -22.33 -10.28
C GLN A 307 -1.08 -23.06 -8.94
N PHE A 308 -2.17 -23.70 -8.51
CA PHE A 308 -2.12 -24.52 -7.31
C PHE A 308 -1.15 -25.70 -7.46
N CYS A 309 -1.13 -26.35 -8.62
CA CYS A 309 -0.13 -27.38 -8.90
C CYS A 309 1.30 -26.82 -8.86
N ASP A 310 1.54 -25.55 -9.21
CA ASP A 310 2.86 -24.91 -9.05
C ASP A 310 3.26 -24.77 -7.57
N LEU A 311 2.29 -24.48 -6.68
CA LEU A 311 2.53 -24.44 -5.24
C LEU A 311 2.91 -25.82 -4.71
N ILE A 312 2.18 -26.87 -5.11
CA ILE A 312 2.52 -28.26 -4.76
C ILE A 312 3.92 -28.61 -5.30
N ASP A 313 4.24 -28.22 -6.55
CA ASP A 313 5.56 -28.49 -7.14
C ASP A 313 6.70 -27.78 -6.38
N ASN A 314 6.44 -26.58 -5.83
CA ASN A 314 7.40 -25.90 -4.97
C ASN A 314 7.58 -26.65 -3.65
N GLU A 315 6.49 -27.04 -3.01
CA GLU A 315 6.54 -27.76 -1.74
C GLU A 315 7.20 -29.13 -1.89
N LEU A 316 6.91 -29.87 -2.97
CA LEU A 316 7.59 -31.13 -3.30
C LEU A 316 9.10 -30.95 -3.44
N ARG A 317 9.55 -29.85 -4.07
CA ARG A 317 10.99 -29.52 -4.20
C ARG A 317 11.61 -29.22 -2.84
N ASN A 318 10.94 -28.39 -2.03
CA ASN A 318 11.40 -28.04 -0.68
C ASN A 318 11.49 -29.26 0.23
N CYS A 319 10.45 -30.10 0.25
CA CYS A 319 10.45 -31.35 1.00
C CYS A 319 11.52 -32.33 0.50
N THR A 320 11.76 -32.40 -0.80
CA THR A 320 12.86 -33.22 -1.35
C THR A 320 14.22 -32.74 -0.84
N LEU A 321 14.43 -31.42 -0.80
CA LEU A 321 15.65 -30.83 -0.25
C LEU A 321 15.82 -31.18 1.24
N ILE A 322 14.76 -31.01 2.06
CA ILE A 322 14.78 -31.38 3.49
C ILE A 322 15.14 -32.85 3.66
N LEU A 323 14.43 -33.76 2.97
CA LEU A 323 14.69 -35.20 3.06
C LEU A 323 16.13 -35.56 2.61
N SER A 324 16.66 -34.87 1.60
CA SER A 324 18.03 -35.12 1.13
C SER A 324 19.09 -34.69 2.15
N ASN A 325 18.82 -33.60 2.89
CA ASN A 325 19.71 -33.02 3.90
C ASN A 325 19.57 -33.64 5.29
N LEU A 326 18.67 -34.62 5.49
CA LEU A 326 18.63 -35.38 6.74
C LEU A 326 19.99 -36.00 7.02
N ASN A 327 20.58 -35.59 8.15
CA ASN A 327 21.85 -36.06 8.69
C ASN A 327 21.70 -36.35 10.20
N SER A 328 22.53 -37.24 10.72
CA SER A 328 22.67 -37.45 12.16
C SER A 328 24.03 -38.05 12.43
N ASP A 329 24.71 -37.48 13.43
CA ASP A 329 26.01 -37.96 13.89
C ASP A 329 25.91 -39.32 14.62
N TYR A 330 24.69 -39.78 14.93
CA TYR A 330 24.47 -40.95 15.78
C TYR A 330 24.08 -42.22 14.99
N ILE A 331 23.34 -42.11 13.88
CA ILE A 331 22.78 -43.29 13.18
C ILE A 331 22.62 -43.10 11.66
N GLU A 332 23.71 -43.16 10.89
CA GLU A 332 23.68 -42.92 9.43
C GLU A 332 22.85 -43.97 8.63
N GLU A 333 22.96 -45.27 8.95
CA GLU A 333 22.26 -46.34 8.20
C GLU A 333 20.73 -46.25 8.32
N ASN A 334 20.24 -45.75 9.45
CA ASN A 334 18.80 -45.67 9.74
C ASN A 334 18.12 -44.47 9.05
N ILE A 335 18.87 -43.38 8.78
CA ILE A 335 18.31 -42.18 8.14
C ILE A 335 17.90 -42.43 6.69
N LEU A 336 18.61 -43.31 5.99
CA LEU A 336 18.30 -43.64 4.59
C LEU A 336 16.86 -44.14 4.40
N ASN A 337 16.27 -44.76 5.42
CA ASN A 337 14.89 -45.24 5.38
C ASN A 337 13.84 -44.10 5.36
N TYR A 338 14.18 -42.91 5.87
CA TYR A 338 13.32 -41.72 5.81
C TYR A 338 13.45 -40.94 4.50
N LYS A 339 14.48 -41.22 3.68
CA LYS A 339 14.69 -40.57 2.37
C LYS A 339 13.75 -41.19 1.32
N ILE A 340 12.47 -40.88 1.43
CA ILE A 340 11.45 -41.38 0.50
C ILE A 340 11.50 -40.66 -0.85
N PRO A 341 11.25 -41.36 -1.98
CA PRO A 341 11.16 -40.70 -3.27
C PRO A 341 9.87 -39.89 -3.35
N LEU A 342 10.02 -38.61 -3.72
CA LEU A 342 8.90 -37.71 -4.01
C LEU A 342 8.84 -37.43 -5.52
N PRO A 343 7.63 -37.23 -6.10
CA PRO A 343 7.51 -36.83 -7.49
C PRO A 343 8.10 -35.42 -7.70
N ALA A 344 8.82 -35.22 -8.79
CA ALA A 344 9.41 -33.92 -9.11
C ALA A 344 8.37 -32.83 -9.44
N ARG A 345 7.20 -33.24 -9.94
CA ARG A 345 6.07 -32.35 -10.24
C ARG A 345 4.76 -33.12 -10.36
N VAL A 346 3.65 -32.40 -10.21
CA VAL A 346 2.29 -32.84 -10.51
C VAL A 346 2.13 -33.12 -12.01
N ASP A 347 1.50 -34.23 -12.35
CA ASP A 347 1.06 -34.55 -13.70
C ASP A 347 -0.25 -33.82 -14.01
N ARG A 348 -0.14 -32.80 -14.86
CA ARG A 348 -1.22 -31.87 -15.23
C ARG A 348 -1.90 -32.22 -16.55
N ARG A 349 -1.55 -33.36 -17.19
CA ARG A 349 -2.04 -33.72 -18.53
C ARG A 349 -3.54 -33.95 -18.61
N LYS A 350 -4.18 -34.21 -17.46
CA LYS A 350 -5.63 -34.43 -17.35
C LYS A 350 -6.39 -33.21 -16.80
N ILE A 351 -5.73 -32.05 -16.76
CA ILE A 351 -6.38 -30.77 -16.49
C ILE A 351 -6.69 -30.14 -17.85
N ALA A 352 -7.97 -30.04 -18.18
CA ALA A 352 -8.40 -29.51 -19.48
C ALA A 352 -9.82 -28.92 -19.43
N ALA A 353 -10.14 -28.11 -20.43
CA ALA A 353 -11.49 -27.63 -20.68
C ALA A 353 -12.51 -28.77 -20.86
N ILE A 354 -13.74 -28.57 -20.38
CA ILE A 354 -14.89 -29.42 -20.70
C ILE A 354 -15.03 -29.52 -22.23
N LYS A 355 -15.41 -30.70 -22.72
CA LYS A 355 -15.69 -30.90 -24.14
C LYS A 355 -17.19 -30.75 -24.39
N ASP A 356 -17.53 -30.02 -25.45
CA ASP A 356 -18.89 -29.95 -25.96
C ASP A 356 -19.35 -31.35 -26.40
N ILE A 357 -20.53 -31.77 -25.94
CA ILE A 357 -21.01 -33.15 -26.09
C ILE A 357 -21.30 -33.48 -27.57
N VAL A 358 -21.69 -32.49 -28.36
CA VAL A 358 -22.09 -32.68 -29.76
C VAL A 358 -20.86 -32.69 -30.68
N THR A 359 -19.95 -31.74 -30.50
CA THR A 359 -18.80 -31.53 -31.38
C THR A 359 -17.54 -32.24 -30.90
N GLY A 360 -17.48 -32.66 -29.63
CA GLY A 360 -16.30 -33.26 -28.98
C GLY A 360 -15.13 -32.29 -28.79
N LYS A 361 -15.29 -31.01 -29.15
CA LYS A 361 -14.26 -29.97 -29.05
C LYS A 361 -14.28 -29.32 -27.66
N PRO A 362 -13.12 -28.87 -27.14
CA PRO A 362 -13.09 -28.14 -25.87
C PRO A 362 -13.84 -26.81 -25.99
N ILE A 363 -14.60 -26.45 -24.95
CA ILE A 363 -15.42 -25.22 -24.93
C ILE A 363 -14.58 -23.93 -24.93
N TYR A 364 -13.29 -24.02 -24.58
CA TYR A 364 -12.29 -22.98 -24.78
C TYR A 364 -10.92 -23.61 -25.05
N ARG A 365 -10.00 -22.83 -25.62
CA ARG A 365 -8.59 -23.21 -25.74
C ARG A 365 -7.82 -22.52 -24.63
N TYR A 366 -7.27 -23.29 -23.71
CA TYR A 366 -6.44 -22.74 -22.65
C TYR A 366 -5.06 -22.39 -23.19
N ASN A 367 -4.68 -21.12 -23.04
CA ASN A 367 -3.31 -20.66 -23.08
C ASN A 367 -3.13 -19.76 -21.85
N ASP A 368 -1.93 -19.75 -21.24
CA ASP A 368 -1.62 -18.81 -20.15
C ASP A 368 -1.35 -17.40 -20.73
N THR A 369 -2.35 -16.85 -21.42
CA THR A 369 -2.28 -15.56 -22.09
C THR A 369 -3.01 -14.52 -21.25
N LYS A 370 -2.23 -13.65 -20.61
CA LYS A 370 -2.70 -12.50 -19.85
C LYS A 370 -1.89 -11.27 -20.24
N PHE A 371 -2.43 -10.08 -20.02
CA PHE A 371 -1.61 -8.87 -20.10
C PHE A 371 -0.45 -9.01 -19.13
N THR A 372 0.77 -8.87 -19.63
CA THR A 372 1.98 -8.80 -18.84
C THR A 372 2.58 -7.41 -19.02
N LEU A 373 3.13 -6.84 -17.95
CA LEU A 373 3.79 -5.55 -18.01
C LEU A 373 5.27 -5.77 -18.29
N SER A 374 5.81 -5.02 -19.26
CA SER A 374 7.26 -4.97 -19.46
C SER A 374 7.89 -4.16 -18.33
N LYS A 375 8.70 -4.82 -17.48
CA LYS A 375 9.38 -4.18 -16.35
C LYS A 375 10.20 -2.96 -16.80
N SER A 376 10.98 -3.09 -17.87
CA SER A 376 11.80 -2.00 -18.40
C SER A 376 10.95 -0.83 -18.89
N GLN A 377 9.91 -1.08 -19.68
CA GLN A 377 9.05 0.00 -20.19
C GLN A 377 8.24 0.70 -19.09
N VAL A 378 7.83 -0.04 -18.05
CA VAL A 378 7.16 0.55 -16.89
C VAL A 378 8.13 1.44 -16.12
N ILE A 379 9.36 1.00 -15.92
CA ILE A 379 10.40 1.79 -15.26
C ILE A 379 10.77 3.01 -16.11
N ASP A 380 10.92 2.88 -17.42
CA ASP A 380 11.16 4.01 -18.34
C ASP A 380 10.01 5.01 -18.35
N LEU A 381 8.77 4.54 -18.24
CA LEU A 381 7.60 5.40 -18.09
C LEU A 381 7.65 6.17 -16.76
N LEU A 382 7.98 5.46 -15.67
CA LEU A 382 8.10 6.02 -14.32
C LEU A 382 9.28 7.00 -14.19
N MET A 383 10.43 6.69 -14.78
CA MET A 383 11.62 7.55 -14.80
C MET A 383 11.57 8.61 -15.92
N GLY A 384 10.63 8.48 -16.85
CA GLY A 384 10.51 9.40 -17.97
C GLY A 384 9.90 10.74 -17.55
N THR A 385 10.22 11.79 -18.31
CA THR A 385 9.57 13.11 -18.21
C THR A 385 8.05 13.06 -18.42
N LYS A 386 7.51 11.93 -18.92
CA LYS A 386 6.07 11.73 -19.12
C LYS A 386 5.27 11.64 -17.82
N LEU A 387 5.84 11.10 -16.73
CA LEU A 387 5.16 11.04 -15.43
C LEU A 387 5.60 12.19 -14.51
N TYR A 388 6.90 12.44 -14.38
CA TYR A 388 7.42 13.46 -13.45
C TYR A 388 7.54 14.87 -14.05
N GLY A 389 7.46 15.03 -15.37
CA GLY A 389 7.60 16.32 -16.03
C GLY A 389 9.05 16.81 -16.00
N LYS A 390 9.45 17.43 -14.87
CA LYS A 390 10.75 18.08 -14.68
C LYS A 390 11.71 17.20 -13.84
N PRO A 391 13.04 17.23 -14.09
CA PRO A 391 13.97 16.39 -13.35
C PRO A 391 14.30 16.89 -11.92
N ASP A 392 13.91 18.12 -11.58
CA ASP A 392 14.00 18.71 -10.22
C ASP A 392 13.14 17.96 -9.18
N VAL A 393 12.20 17.14 -9.64
CA VAL A 393 11.36 16.27 -8.81
C VAL A 393 12.20 15.32 -7.94
N ALA A 394 13.37 14.88 -8.40
CA ALA A 394 14.27 14.04 -7.60
C ALA A 394 14.57 14.66 -6.23
N LEU A 395 14.94 15.94 -6.21
CA LEU A 395 15.26 16.67 -5.00
C LEU A 395 14.02 16.83 -4.11
N ARG A 396 12.86 17.10 -4.71
CA ARG A 396 11.59 17.19 -3.97
C ARG A 396 11.24 15.88 -3.26
N GLU A 397 11.35 14.74 -3.94
CA GLU A 397 11.06 13.43 -3.34
C GLU A 397 12.04 13.09 -2.20
N LEU A 398 13.33 13.43 -2.34
CA LEU A 398 14.30 13.25 -1.27
C LEU A 398 13.97 14.11 -0.05
N ILE A 399 13.69 15.40 -0.24
CA ILE A 399 13.33 16.29 0.88
C ILE A 399 12.02 15.83 1.54
N GLN A 400 11.02 15.40 0.76
CA GLN A 400 9.77 14.84 1.29
C GLN A 400 10.00 13.62 2.18
N ASN A 401 10.81 12.67 1.72
CA ASN A 401 11.13 11.47 2.49
C ASN A 401 11.88 11.82 3.78
N SER A 402 12.80 12.79 3.72
CA SER A 402 13.51 13.29 4.90
C SER A 402 12.57 14.00 5.89
N ILE A 403 11.61 14.79 5.40
CA ILE A 403 10.57 15.42 6.25
C ILE A 403 9.73 14.36 6.95
N ASP A 404 9.22 13.36 6.21
CA ASP A 404 8.41 12.29 6.79
C ASP A 404 9.20 11.46 7.83
N ALA A 405 10.48 11.18 7.57
CA ALA A 405 11.35 10.46 8.50
C ALA A 405 11.58 11.26 9.81
N CYS A 406 11.75 12.58 9.68
CA CYS A 406 11.92 13.48 10.81
C CYS A 406 10.64 13.65 11.63
N LEU A 407 9.49 13.88 10.98
CA LEU A 407 8.19 14.00 11.67
C LEU A 407 7.81 12.70 12.39
N LEU A 408 8.06 11.55 11.77
CA LEU A 408 7.87 10.25 12.42
C LEU A 408 8.75 10.11 13.66
N ARG A 409 10.06 10.43 13.54
CA ARG A 409 10.97 10.43 14.70
C ARG A 409 10.48 11.39 15.79
N GLN A 410 9.97 12.56 15.43
CA GLN A 410 9.43 13.53 16.39
C GLN A 410 8.26 12.95 17.19
N LYS A 411 7.31 12.24 16.54
CA LYS A 411 6.20 11.57 17.24
C LYS A 411 6.68 10.46 18.18
N LEU A 412 7.70 9.69 17.75
CA LEU A 412 8.31 8.65 18.60
C LEU A 412 9.02 9.25 19.81
N SER A 413 9.84 10.29 19.61
CA SER A 413 10.55 10.99 20.68
C SER A 413 9.59 11.64 21.68
N GLN A 414 8.46 12.21 21.23
CA GLN A 414 7.41 12.73 22.11
C GLN A 414 6.87 11.63 23.04
N ARG A 415 6.63 10.42 22.51
CA ARG A 415 6.20 9.27 23.32
C ARG A 415 7.27 8.82 24.30
N TRP A 416 8.53 8.85 23.91
CA TRP A 416 9.65 8.46 24.77
C TRP A 416 10.05 9.53 25.79
N GLY A 417 9.44 10.72 25.73
CA GLY A 417 9.77 11.85 26.59
C GLY A 417 11.13 12.46 26.29
N GLU A 418 11.59 12.38 25.04
CA GLU A 418 12.86 12.92 24.60
C GLU A 418 12.70 14.19 23.77
N THR A 419 13.57 15.15 24.03
CA THR A 419 13.72 16.35 23.19
C THR A 419 14.42 15.95 21.89
N TYR A 420 13.75 16.16 20.77
CA TYR A 420 14.31 15.94 19.44
C TYR A 420 14.12 17.21 18.60
N LYS A 421 15.21 17.70 17.99
CA LYS A 421 15.19 18.77 17.00
C LYS A 421 15.35 18.14 15.61
N PRO A 422 14.33 18.19 14.74
CA PRO A 422 14.46 17.78 13.35
C PRO A 422 15.47 18.63 12.60
N GLU A 423 16.31 18.01 11.78
CA GLU A 423 17.32 18.66 10.96
C GLU A 423 17.40 17.98 9.59
N ILE A 424 17.36 18.79 8.54
CA ILE A 424 17.62 18.37 7.16
C ILE A 424 18.69 19.28 6.56
N GLU A 425 19.67 18.69 5.90
CA GLU A 425 20.72 19.36 5.15
C GLU A 425 20.63 18.94 3.68
N VAL A 426 20.55 19.93 2.79
CA VAL A 426 20.62 19.76 1.33
C VAL A 426 21.92 20.40 0.86
N GLU A 427 22.78 19.62 0.22
CA GLU A 427 24.11 20.06 -0.20
C GLU A 427 24.33 19.76 -1.69
N PHE A 428 24.78 20.76 -2.44
CA PHE A 428 25.24 20.61 -3.81
C PHE A 428 26.72 20.99 -3.92
N TYR A 429 27.53 20.08 -4.46
CA TYR A 429 28.98 20.26 -4.56
C TYR A 429 29.57 19.46 -5.72
N SER A 430 30.72 19.90 -6.22
CA SER A 430 31.48 19.20 -7.25
C SER A 430 32.74 18.58 -6.65
N LYS A 431 33.06 17.34 -7.02
CA LYS A 431 34.28 16.65 -6.56
C LYS A 431 34.89 15.85 -7.70
N ASN A 432 36.17 16.05 -7.97
CA ASN A 432 36.93 15.34 -9.01
C ASN A 432 36.31 15.42 -10.43
N GLY A 433 35.59 16.49 -10.73
CA GLY A 433 34.93 16.68 -12.03
C GLY A 433 33.55 16.04 -12.18
N ASP A 434 33.03 15.42 -11.11
CA ASP A 434 31.64 14.94 -11.02
C ASP A 434 30.84 15.83 -10.05
N ASP A 435 29.56 16.04 -10.34
CA ASP A 435 28.65 16.81 -9.48
C ASP A 435 27.84 15.89 -8.57
N TYR A 436 27.60 16.36 -7.35
CA TYR A 436 26.92 15.60 -6.31
C TYR A 436 25.79 16.41 -5.69
N LEU A 437 24.67 15.72 -5.46
CA LEU A 437 23.55 16.24 -4.67
C LEU A 437 23.37 15.34 -3.46
N LYS A 438 23.50 15.90 -2.27
CA LYS A 438 23.35 15.20 -0.99
C LYS A 438 22.14 15.73 -0.23
N VAL A 439 21.33 14.83 0.30
CA VAL A 439 20.26 15.14 1.25
C VAL A 439 20.48 14.28 2.49
N LYS A 440 20.68 14.93 3.63
CA LYS A 440 20.91 14.30 4.92
C LYS A 440 19.82 14.71 5.90
N ASP A 441 19.23 13.75 6.57
CA ASP A 441 18.31 13.94 7.68
C ASP A 441 18.81 13.25 8.96
N ASN A 442 18.30 13.73 10.08
CA ASN A 442 18.41 13.05 11.38
C ASN A 442 17.11 12.33 11.73
N GLY A 443 16.36 11.80 10.76
CA GLY A 443 15.06 11.15 10.97
C GLY A 443 15.14 9.74 11.58
N VAL A 444 14.09 8.94 11.36
CA VAL A 444 13.97 7.60 11.94
C VAL A 444 14.98 6.58 11.38
N GLY A 445 15.45 6.76 10.14
CA GLY A 445 16.37 5.83 9.46
C GLY A 445 15.75 4.47 9.09
N MET A 446 16.54 3.64 8.41
CA MET A 446 16.15 2.32 7.91
C MET A 446 17.06 1.21 8.46
N ASN A 447 16.52 0.01 8.57
CA ASN A 447 17.25 -1.21 8.89
C ASN A 447 17.11 -2.22 7.75
N GLN A 448 17.80 -3.37 7.85
CA GLN A 448 17.83 -4.38 6.80
C GLN A 448 16.42 -4.83 6.35
N HIS A 449 15.52 -5.09 7.31
CA HIS A 449 14.13 -5.47 7.02
C HIS A 449 13.38 -4.43 6.18
N ILE A 450 13.52 -3.14 6.52
CA ILE A 450 12.87 -2.06 5.76
C ILE A 450 13.46 -1.92 4.37
N ILE A 451 14.78 -2.11 4.24
CA ILE A 451 15.47 -2.06 2.96
C ILE A 451 14.93 -3.15 2.03
N ASP A 452 14.92 -4.40 2.50
CA ASP A 452 14.52 -5.57 1.70
C ASP A 452 13.05 -5.58 1.32
N LYS A 453 12.18 -5.01 2.18
CA LYS A 453 10.73 -5.06 1.97
C LYS A 453 10.18 -3.83 1.24
N TYR A 454 10.73 -2.64 1.48
CA TYR A 454 10.17 -1.37 0.98
C TYR A 454 11.11 -0.56 0.11
N TYR A 455 12.41 -0.53 0.41
CA TYR A 455 13.36 0.28 -0.36
C TYR A 455 13.71 -0.35 -1.71
N THR A 456 13.89 -1.67 -1.75
CA THR A 456 14.21 -2.43 -2.97
C THR A 456 12.97 -2.74 -3.83
N ASN A 457 11.78 -2.81 -3.22
CA ASN A 457 10.54 -3.17 -3.90
C ASN A 457 9.77 -1.91 -4.34
N ILE A 458 9.93 -1.55 -5.62
CA ILE A 458 9.26 -0.41 -6.26
C ILE A 458 7.73 -0.49 -6.08
N GLY A 459 7.12 0.58 -5.57
CA GLY A 459 5.68 0.67 -5.35
C GLY A 459 5.21 0.24 -3.95
N CYS A 460 6.11 -0.32 -3.13
CA CYS A 460 5.83 -0.72 -1.76
C CYS A 460 6.27 0.39 -0.78
N SER A 461 5.34 1.19 -0.27
CA SER A 461 5.65 2.23 0.73
C SER A 461 5.57 1.66 2.16
N TYR A 462 6.62 1.88 2.96
CA TYR A 462 6.61 1.59 4.41
C TYR A 462 5.41 2.24 5.10
N TYR A 463 5.05 3.45 4.71
CA TYR A 463 3.94 4.22 5.26
C TYR A 463 2.54 3.68 4.96
N LYS A 464 2.44 2.66 4.09
CA LYS A 464 1.20 1.90 3.83
C LYS A 464 1.28 0.47 4.36
N SER A 465 2.39 0.13 5.01
CA SER A 465 2.58 -1.22 5.51
C SER A 465 1.79 -1.47 6.78
N ARG A 466 1.41 -2.73 6.96
CA ARG A 466 0.86 -3.25 8.22
C ARG A 466 1.70 -2.83 9.44
N GLU A 467 3.02 -2.94 9.33
CA GLU A 467 3.97 -2.65 10.41
C GLU A 467 3.96 -1.17 10.82
N PHE A 468 3.80 -0.25 9.86
CA PHE A 468 3.67 1.18 10.15
C PHE A 468 2.35 1.50 10.84
N TYR A 469 1.23 0.89 10.40
CA TYR A 469 -0.06 1.09 11.07
C TYR A 469 -0.07 0.53 12.50
N GLU A 470 0.58 -0.62 12.73
CA GLU A 470 0.79 -1.16 14.08
C GLU A 470 1.60 -0.19 14.94
N LEU A 471 2.68 0.39 14.41
CA LEU A 471 3.46 1.42 15.10
C LEU A 471 2.62 2.66 15.44
N MET A 472 1.78 3.13 14.51
CA MET A 472 0.90 4.31 14.71
C MET A 472 -0.16 4.04 15.78
N ALA A 473 -0.75 2.84 15.78
CA ALA A 473 -1.69 2.39 16.79
C ALA A 473 -1.04 2.37 18.18
N ASP A 474 0.17 1.80 18.28
CA ASP A 474 0.90 1.74 19.53
C ASP A 474 1.18 3.15 20.07
N ILE A 475 1.61 4.11 19.23
CA ILE A 475 1.93 5.47 19.67
C ILE A 475 0.70 6.36 19.90
N LYS A 476 -0.51 5.86 19.64
CA LYS A 476 -1.79 6.58 19.74
C LYS A 476 -1.76 7.95 19.05
N SER A 477 -1.10 8.01 17.89
CA SER A 477 -0.92 9.25 17.13
C SER A 477 -1.38 9.07 15.69
N SER A 478 -2.03 10.09 15.15
CA SER A 478 -2.24 10.21 13.71
C SER A 478 -1.03 10.91 13.09
N PHE A 479 -0.23 10.16 12.34
CA PHE A 479 0.79 10.72 11.46
C PHE A 479 0.38 10.43 10.02
N LYS A 480 0.29 11.48 9.20
CA LYS A 480 -0.08 11.38 7.79
C LYS A 480 1.15 11.71 6.94
N PRO A 481 1.82 10.70 6.38
CA PRO A 481 3.01 10.93 5.59
C PRO A 481 2.67 11.59 4.26
N ILE A 482 3.58 12.44 3.83
CA ILE A 482 3.53 13.12 2.55
C ILE A 482 3.77 12.08 1.45
N SER A 483 4.78 11.22 1.62
CA SER A 483 5.20 10.12 0.74
C SER A 483 4.28 8.90 0.82
N ARG A 484 3.63 8.51 -0.30
CA ARG A 484 2.58 7.46 -0.31
C ARG A 484 2.77 6.35 -1.35
N PHE A 485 3.61 6.53 -2.36
CA PHE A 485 3.64 5.66 -3.54
C PHE A 485 4.88 4.75 -3.63
N GLY A 486 5.95 5.01 -2.86
CA GLY A 486 7.14 4.13 -2.86
C GLY A 486 7.90 4.11 -4.19
N ILE A 487 7.88 5.23 -4.94
CA ILE A 487 8.58 5.38 -6.23
C ILE A 487 9.65 6.48 -6.22
N GLY A 488 9.81 7.20 -5.11
CA GLY A 488 10.68 8.39 -5.03
C GLY A 488 12.16 8.13 -5.33
N ILE A 489 12.67 6.94 -5.03
CA ILE A 489 14.06 6.57 -5.37
C ILE A 489 14.29 6.50 -6.89
N LEU A 490 13.28 6.05 -7.66
CA LEU A 490 13.39 5.99 -9.12
C LEU A 490 13.47 7.39 -9.74
N ALA A 491 12.82 8.38 -9.14
CA ALA A 491 12.92 9.77 -9.57
C ALA A 491 14.37 10.27 -9.52
N CYS A 492 15.21 9.75 -8.62
CA CYS A 492 16.63 10.13 -8.54
C CYS A 492 17.42 9.70 -9.77
N PHE A 493 17.12 8.53 -10.37
CA PHE A 493 17.81 8.05 -11.57
C PHE A 493 17.53 8.89 -12.82
N MET A 494 16.59 9.84 -12.77
CA MET A 494 16.41 10.87 -13.81
C MET A 494 17.59 11.84 -13.90
N VAL A 495 18.29 12.07 -12.78
CA VAL A 495 19.37 13.08 -12.67
C VAL A 495 20.71 12.49 -12.29
N CYS A 496 20.78 11.24 -11.82
CA CYS A 496 22.00 10.60 -11.35
C CYS A 496 22.34 9.29 -12.09
N ASP A 497 23.62 8.93 -12.08
CA ASP A 497 24.14 7.65 -12.57
C ASP A 497 24.26 6.62 -11.43
N SER A 498 24.46 7.07 -10.20
CA SER A 498 24.56 6.21 -9.03
C SER A 498 24.04 6.88 -7.76
N ILE A 499 23.55 6.06 -6.84
CA ILE A 499 23.01 6.47 -5.54
C ILE A 499 23.81 5.79 -4.44
N GLU A 500 24.27 6.55 -3.46
CA GLU A 500 24.81 6.03 -2.20
C GLU A 500 23.89 6.46 -1.05
N VAL A 501 23.53 5.51 -0.17
CA VAL A 501 22.72 5.79 1.02
C VAL A 501 23.41 5.26 2.26
N ASN A 502 23.61 6.13 3.25
CA ASN A 502 24.06 5.77 4.59
C ASN A 502 22.91 5.99 5.57
N THR A 503 22.47 4.95 6.26
CA THR A 503 21.29 5.03 7.14
C THR A 503 21.51 4.29 8.44
N ARG A 504 20.89 4.77 9.52
CA ARG A 504 20.86 4.10 10.81
C ARG A 504 19.51 4.29 11.46
N ARG A 505 18.85 3.18 11.82
CA ARG A 505 17.50 3.22 12.40
C ARG A 505 17.51 3.41 13.91
N ILE A 506 16.60 4.26 14.39
CA ILE A 506 16.22 4.33 15.81
C ILE A 506 15.04 3.40 16.08
N THR A 507 15.15 2.56 17.11
CA THR A 507 14.13 1.56 17.47
C THR A 507 13.51 1.81 18.84
N GLY A 508 14.18 2.59 19.68
CA GLY A 508 13.71 2.91 21.02
C GLY A 508 14.53 4.03 21.64
N ARG A 509 14.24 4.31 22.92
CA ARG A 509 14.97 5.31 23.71
C ARG A 509 16.45 4.92 23.81
N TYR A 510 17.34 5.66 23.14
CA TYR A 510 18.76 5.34 23.00
C TYR A 510 19.07 3.95 22.39
N GLN A 511 18.12 3.36 21.66
CA GLN A 511 18.29 2.06 20.99
C GLN A 511 18.33 2.26 19.48
N PHE A 512 19.33 1.65 18.87
CA PHE A 512 19.63 1.82 17.45
C PHE A 512 20.00 0.47 16.83
N ASP A 513 19.59 0.30 15.58
CA ASP A 513 20.08 -0.81 14.76
C ASP A 513 21.51 -0.51 14.26
N GLU A 514 22.10 -1.51 13.62
CA GLU A 514 23.35 -1.38 12.89
C GLU A 514 23.22 -0.35 11.76
N ALA A 515 24.29 0.39 11.50
CA ALA A 515 24.33 1.37 10.43
C ALA A 515 24.66 0.69 9.11
N LEU A 516 23.92 1.02 8.06
CA LEU A 516 24.02 0.35 6.76
C LEU A 516 24.36 1.37 5.67
N LYS A 517 25.23 0.94 4.75
CA LYS A 517 25.62 1.65 3.53
C LYS A 517 25.12 0.86 2.33
N ILE A 518 24.39 1.53 1.45
CA ILE A 518 23.77 0.99 0.25
C ILE A 518 24.36 1.74 -0.95
N VAL A 519 24.84 1.01 -1.96
CA VAL A 519 25.30 1.59 -3.22
C VAL A 519 24.51 0.97 -4.36
N VAL A 520 24.00 1.82 -5.26
CA VAL A 520 23.21 1.43 -6.43
C VAL A 520 23.82 2.06 -7.68
N GLU A 521 24.35 1.24 -8.58
CA GLU A 521 25.01 1.64 -9.83
C GLU A 521 24.03 1.58 -11.01
N GLY A 522 22.96 2.36 -10.93
CA GLY A 522 21.89 2.40 -11.93
C GLY A 522 20.69 1.54 -11.58
N TYR A 523 19.54 1.82 -12.19
CA TYR A 523 18.24 1.28 -11.79
C TYR A 523 18.06 -0.25 -12.03
N GLU A 524 18.87 -0.87 -12.88
CA GLU A 524 18.88 -2.33 -13.10
C GLU A 524 19.98 -3.06 -12.32
N SER A 525 20.82 -2.32 -11.59
CA SER A 525 21.92 -2.90 -10.84
C SER A 525 21.46 -3.59 -9.55
N LEU A 526 22.28 -4.53 -9.07
CA LEU A 526 22.11 -5.09 -7.74
C LEU A 526 22.52 -4.05 -6.70
N PHE A 527 21.82 -4.03 -5.57
CA PHE A 527 22.13 -3.19 -4.44
C PHE A 527 23.33 -3.80 -3.70
N SER A 528 24.39 -3.03 -3.52
CA SER A 528 25.50 -3.42 -2.65
C SER A 528 25.24 -2.89 -1.24
N ILE A 529 24.98 -3.79 -0.29
CA ILE A 529 24.73 -3.45 1.12
C ILE A 529 25.94 -3.85 1.96
N SER A 530 26.42 -2.95 2.81
CA SER A 530 27.59 -3.12 3.67
C SER A 530 27.42 -2.32 4.97
N ASP A 531 28.28 -2.55 5.96
CA ASP A 531 28.28 -1.77 7.20
C ASP A 531 28.66 -0.31 6.96
N SER A 532 27.99 0.61 7.63
CA SER A 532 28.27 2.05 7.60
C SER A 532 28.91 2.51 8.91
N ASN A 533 29.75 3.55 8.83
CA ASN A 533 30.35 4.20 9.99
C ASN A 533 29.44 5.30 10.59
N ARG A 534 28.17 5.39 10.15
CA ARG A 534 27.24 6.41 10.63
C ARG A 534 26.90 6.17 12.11
N ILE A 535 27.18 7.18 12.94
CA ILE A 535 26.93 7.10 14.39
C ILE A 535 25.49 7.51 14.72
N GLU A 536 25.00 8.62 14.16
CA GLU A 536 23.69 9.16 14.50
C GLU A 536 22.55 8.53 13.69
N PRO A 537 21.33 8.42 14.24
CA PRO A 537 20.17 7.96 13.47
C PRO A 537 19.82 8.88 12.31
N GLY A 538 19.08 8.35 11.34
CA GLY A 538 18.62 9.07 10.15
C GLY A 538 19.26 8.55 8.88
N THR A 539 19.08 9.28 7.78
CA THR A 539 19.50 8.85 6.46
C THR A 539 20.29 9.95 5.75
N GLU A 540 21.32 9.58 5.02
CA GLU A 540 22.05 10.43 4.10
C GLU A 540 22.02 9.76 2.72
N THR A 541 21.51 10.49 1.73
CA THR A 541 21.45 10.05 0.34
C THR A 541 22.34 10.95 -0.49
N ILE A 542 23.28 10.36 -1.22
CA ILE A 542 24.23 11.04 -2.09
C ILE A 542 23.98 10.56 -3.52
N LEU A 543 23.64 11.49 -4.40
CA LEU A 543 23.45 11.26 -5.82
C LEU A 543 24.70 11.71 -6.57
N ARG A 544 25.31 10.82 -7.36
CA ARG A 544 26.31 11.22 -8.35
C ARG A 544 25.60 11.60 -9.63
N LEU A 545 25.55 12.89 -9.92
CA LEU A 545 24.76 13.45 -11.01
C LEU A 545 25.34 13.09 -12.37
N ARG A 546 24.44 12.95 -13.35
CA ARG A 546 24.81 12.80 -14.76
C ARG A 546 25.37 14.10 -15.29
N LYS A 547 26.17 14.05 -16.35
CA LYS A 547 26.66 15.26 -17.04
C LYS A 547 25.57 16.24 -17.48
N LEU A 548 24.38 15.73 -17.83
CA LEU A 548 23.23 16.56 -18.19
C LEU A 548 22.22 16.51 -17.04
N HIS A 549 22.24 17.51 -16.15
CA HIS A 549 21.33 17.61 -15.01
C HIS A 549 20.78 19.04 -14.86
N PRO A 550 19.65 19.26 -14.14
CA PRO A 550 19.01 20.58 -14.04
C PRO A 550 19.88 21.67 -13.42
N TRP A 551 20.88 21.29 -12.63
CA TRP A 551 21.68 22.20 -11.81
C TRP A 551 23.05 22.55 -12.43
N ASP A 552 23.42 21.94 -13.56
CA ASP A 552 24.73 22.12 -14.23
C ASP A 552 25.00 23.60 -14.60
N GLN A 553 23.94 24.31 -15.01
CA GLN A 553 24.01 25.73 -15.40
C GLN A 553 23.49 26.70 -14.33
N MET A 554 23.15 26.19 -13.12
CA MET A 554 22.66 27.04 -12.04
C MET A 554 23.81 27.59 -11.22
N ASN A 555 23.83 28.91 -11.00
CA ASN A 555 24.68 29.48 -9.98
C ASN A 555 24.16 29.15 -8.56
N LYS A 556 24.99 29.40 -7.54
CA LYS A 556 24.69 29.09 -6.13
C LYS A 556 23.35 29.68 -5.65
N ASP A 557 23.07 30.92 -6.01
CA ASP A 557 21.81 31.59 -5.66
C ASP A 557 20.60 30.96 -6.34
N SER A 558 20.75 30.55 -7.60
CA SER A 558 19.69 29.85 -8.34
C SER A 558 19.39 28.49 -7.73
N PHE A 559 20.41 27.73 -7.29
CA PHE A 559 20.20 26.47 -6.58
C PHE A 559 19.45 26.69 -5.26
N LYS A 560 19.91 27.64 -4.43
CA LYS A 560 19.24 27.99 -3.17
C LYS A 560 17.78 28.38 -3.39
N LYS A 561 17.50 29.22 -4.39
CA LYS A 561 16.13 29.59 -4.79
C LYS A 561 15.32 28.39 -5.26
N SER A 562 15.94 27.46 -5.99
CA SER A 562 15.28 26.22 -6.42
C SER A 562 14.85 25.39 -5.21
N VAL A 563 15.70 25.21 -4.20
CA VAL A 563 15.32 24.45 -2.98
C VAL A 563 14.20 25.17 -2.22
N LYS A 564 14.31 26.48 -2.00
CA LYS A 564 13.25 27.28 -1.35
C LYS A 564 11.93 27.24 -2.13
N SER A 565 11.97 27.14 -3.46
CA SER A 565 10.76 27.01 -4.27
C SER A 565 10.10 25.64 -4.14
N LEU A 566 10.85 24.57 -3.88
CA LEU A 566 10.31 23.22 -3.69
C LEU A 566 9.65 23.06 -2.33
N VAL A 567 10.19 23.70 -1.29
CA VAL A 567 9.66 23.65 0.07
C VAL A 567 9.49 25.07 0.61
N PRO A 568 8.46 25.80 0.13
CA PRO A 568 8.27 27.20 0.50
C PRO A 568 7.89 27.42 1.97
N LEU A 569 7.32 26.42 2.63
CA LEU A 569 6.96 26.45 4.05
C LEU A 569 7.43 25.16 4.74
N PRO A 570 8.73 24.99 5.00
CA PRO A 570 9.20 23.77 5.62
C PRO A 570 8.64 23.64 7.05
N PRO A 571 8.29 22.43 7.53
CA PRO A 571 7.73 22.24 8.88
C PRO A 571 8.74 22.54 10.00
N PHE A 572 10.02 22.56 9.68
CA PHE A 572 11.15 22.89 10.55
C PHE A 572 12.33 23.39 9.70
N GLU A 573 13.41 23.86 10.32
CA GLU A 573 14.56 24.44 9.61
C GLU A 573 15.23 23.45 8.65
N ILE A 574 15.45 23.86 7.41
CA ILE A 574 16.24 23.12 6.41
C ILE A 574 17.50 23.92 6.08
N THR A 575 18.65 23.29 6.24
CA THR A 575 19.95 23.87 5.90
C THR A 575 20.29 23.60 4.44
N ILE A 576 20.63 24.63 3.68
CA ILE A 576 21.00 24.53 2.27
C ILE A 576 22.46 24.97 2.12
N LYS A 577 23.29 24.06 1.66
CA LYS A 577 24.71 24.26 1.37
C LYS A 577 24.95 24.21 -0.14
N ALA A 578 25.58 25.24 -0.67
CA ALA A 578 26.01 25.28 -2.07
C ALA A 578 27.50 25.64 -2.07
N GLU A 579 28.35 24.62 -2.27
CA GLU A 579 29.80 24.71 -2.04
C GLU A 579 30.12 25.30 -0.64
N ASP A 580 30.70 26.50 -0.56
CA ASP A 580 31.14 27.14 0.69
C ASP A 580 30.08 28.02 1.38
N GLU A 581 28.88 28.18 0.80
CA GLU A 581 27.85 29.05 1.38
C GLU A 581 26.69 28.27 2.00
N GLU A 582 26.28 28.69 3.19
CA GLU A 582 25.18 28.10 3.94
C GLU A 582 24.01 29.09 4.09
N THR A 583 22.80 28.61 3.87
CA THR A 583 21.56 29.37 4.08
C THR A 583 20.51 28.48 4.74
N ILE A 584 19.72 29.06 5.64
CA ILE A 584 18.62 28.36 6.31
C ILE A 584 17.31 28.73 5.62
N CYS A 585 16.46 27.72 5.39
CA CYS A 585 15.07 27.90 5.04
C CYS A 585 14.23 27.63 6.28
N ALA A 586 13.58 28.67 6.81
CA ALA A 586 12.80 28.59 8.03
C ALA A 586 11.29 28.62 7.72
N PRO A 587 10.42 28.11 8.63
CA PRO A 587 8.97 28.16 8.46
C PRO A 587 8.38 29.58 8.32
N ASN A 588 9.13 30.62 8.71
CA ASN A 588 8.68 32.02 8.60
C ASN A 588 8.99 32.64 7.23
N ASP A 589 9.88 32.03 6.42
CA ASP A 589 10.26 32.53 5.09
C ASP A 589 9.04 32.59 4.13
N PHE A 590 7.98 31.83 4.39
CA PHE A 590 6.77 31.79 3.56
C PHE A 590 6.02 33.13 3.51
N GLU A 591 6.03 33.89 4.60
CA GLU A 591 5.35 35.21 4.66
C GLU A 591 6.18 36.32 3.99
N GLU A 592 7.51 36.15 3.93
CA GLU A 592 8.43 37.05 3.24
C GLU A 592 8.55 36.75 1.74
N LEU A 593 8.00 35.62 1.30
CA LEU A 593 8.02 35.15 -0.08
C LEU A 593 7.12 36.04 -0.96
N ASP A 594 7.75 37.04 -1.60
CA ASP A 594 7.11 38.07 -2.43
C ASP A 594 6.31 37.47 -3.61
N LEU A 595 5.13 38.05 -3.87
CA LEU A 595 4.29 37.77 -5.05
C LEU A 595 4.95 38.25 -6.34
N SER A 596 6.01 39.08 -6.27
CA SER A 596 6.78 39.53 -7.42
C SER A 596 7.35 38.39 -8.27
N LEU A 597 7.63 37.22 -7.68
CA LEU A 597 8.08 36.04 -8.41
C LEU A 597 7.00 35.48 -9.36
N LEU A 598 5.72 35.73 -9.07
CA LEU A 598 4.61 35.38 -9.94
C LEU A 598 4.29 36.50 -10.94
N GLN A 599 4.59 37.75 -10.60
CA GLN A 599 4.37 38.90 -11.48
C GLN A 599 5.27 38.82 -12.73
N ASP A 600 4.65 38.75 -13.91
CA ASP A 600 5.32 38.88 -15.19
C ASP A 600 5.11 40.27 -15.80
N TYR A 601 5.47 40.41 -17.08
CA TYR A 601 5.26 41.65 -17.83
C TYR A 601 3.80 42.10 -17.87
N THR A 602 2.81 41.21 -17.68
CA THR A 602 1.39 41.59 -17.70
C THR A 602 0.98 42.38 -16.45
N TRP A 603 1.73 42.26 -15.36
CA TRP A 603 1.51 43.03 -14.12
C TRP A 603 2.40 44.27 -14.03
N LYS A 604 3.40 44.41 -14.91
CA LYS A 604 4.24 45.60 -15.05
C LYS A 604 3.54 46.62 -15.93
N ARG A 605 3.39 47.87 -15.45
CA ARG A 605 2.56 48.90 -16.09
C ARG A 605 3.40 49.99 -16.73
N ASP A 606 3.35 50.08 -18.06
CA ASP A 606 4.17 51.02 -18.82
C ASP A 606 3.42 52.29 -19.24
N SER A 607 2.08 52.26 -19.38
CA SER A 607 1.29 53.42 -19.84
C SER A 607 0.54 54.18 -18.72
N PHE A 608 0.33 55.48 -18.93
CA PHE A 608 -0.35 56.37 -17.95
C PHE A 608 -1.85 56.05 -17.79
N SER A 609 -2.54 55.67 -18.87
CA SER A 609 -3.95 55.27 -18.83
C SER A 609 -4.16 53.98 -18.05
N GLU A 610 -3.32 52.96 -18.26
CA GLU A 610 -3.40 51.69 -17.51
C GLU A 610 -3.10 51.88 -16.01
N LYS A 611 -2.21 52.82 -15.66
CA LYS A 611 -1.92 53.16 -14.26
C LYS A 611 -3.12 53.77 -13.53
N ASN A 612 -3.96 54.53 -14.24
CA ASN A 612 -5.11 55.21 -13.65
C ASN A 612 -6.40 54.36 -13.66
N ASN A 613 -6.57 53.49 -14.65
CA ASN A 613 -7.80 52.72 -14.83
C ASN A 613 -7.78 51.30 -14.25
N ILE A 614 -6.63 50.82 -13.75
CA ILE A 614 -6.55 49.53 -13.05
C ILE A 614 -5.98 49.78 -11.65
N LYS A 615 -6.66 49.34 -10.60
CA LYS A 615 -6.14 49.36 -9.22
C LYS A 615 -5.73 47.95 -8.78
N ILE A 616 -4.80 47.86 -7.82
CA ILE A 616 -4.39 46.60 -7.20
C ILE A 616 -4.75 46.65 -5.72
N ILE A 617 -5.33 45.57 -5.21
CA ILE A 617 -5.54 45.35 -3.77
C ILE A 617 -4.75 44.12 -3.36
N ASN A 618 -4.03 44.24 -2.25
CA ASN A 618 -3.37 43.11 -1.60
C ASN A 618 -4.21 42.61 -0.43
N ILE A 619 -4.42 41.30 -0.37
CA ILE A 619 -5.18 40.62 0.68
C ILE A 619 -4.33 39.51 1.32
N ASP A 620 -4.56 39.27 2.60
CA ASP A 620 -4.13 38.03 3.27
C ASP A 620 -5.15 36.92 3.01
N LEU A 621 -4.68 35.71 2.77
CA LEU A 621 -5.50 34.52 2.56
C LEU A 621 -5.57 33.64 3.82
N ASN A 622 -5.09 34.15 4.96
CA ASN A 622 -5.00 33.39 6.19
C ASN A 622 -6.40 33.08 6.73
N SER A 623 -6.70 31.78 6.90
CA SER A 623 -7.95 31.31 7.48
C SER A 623 -7.69 30.09 8.36
N SER A 624 -7.95 30.23 9.67
CA SER A 624 -7.90 29.11 10.61
C SER A 624 -9.04 28.10 10.41
N GLU A 625 -10.19 28.55 9.89
CA GLU A 625 -11.35 27.68 9.60
C GLU A 625 -11.05 26.68 8.47
N TYR A 626 -10.28 27.10 7.47
CA TYR A 626 -9.97 26.30 6.28
C TYR A 626 -8.50 25.88 6.18
N SER A 627 -7.70 26.13 7.22
CA SER A 627 -6.25 25.84 7.23
C SER A 627 -5.50 26.46 6.04
N PHE A 628 -5.85 27.67 5.65
CA PHE A 628 -5.18 28.41 4.57
C PHE A 628 -4.16 29.37 5.15
N ARG A 629 -2.97 29.42 4.54
CA ARG A 629 -1.94 30.44 4.82
C ARG A 629 -1.42 31.00 3.51
N GLY A 630 -1.39 32.32 3.35
CA GLY A 630 -0.94 32.91 2.09
C GLY A 630 -1.33 34.36 1.88
N ASN A 631 -1.01 34.86 0.69
CA ASN A 631 -1.29 36.23 0.27
C ASN A 631 -1.71 36.27 -1.20
N ALA A 632 -2.45 37.32 -1.57
CA ALA A 632 -2.87 37.55 -2.94
C ALA A 632 -2.90 39.02 -3.32
N SER A 633 -2.71 39.28 -4.62
CA SER A 633 -2.93 40.57 -5.27
C SER A 633 -4.03 40.42 -6.30
N ILE A 634 -5.05 41.26 -6.22
CA ILE A 634 -6.15 41.34 -7.19
C ILE A 634 -6.02 42.65 -7.96
N ALA A 635 -6.20 42.59 -9.28
CA ALA A 635 -6.36 43.78 -10.09
C ALA A 635 -7.83 43.97 -10.50
N TYR A 636 -8.31 45.22 -10.48
CA TYR A 636 -9.68 45.56 -10.86
C TYR A 636 -9.72 46.87 -11.63
N ILE A 637 -10.66 46.97 -12.57
CA ILE A 637 -10.86 48.11 -13.46
C ILE A 637 -11.66 49.18 -12.73
N VAL A 638 -11.21 50.43 -12.83
CA VAL A 638 -11.88 51.61 -12.27
C VAL A 638 -12.08 52.72 -13.29
N SER A 639 -13.20 53.42 -13.16
CA SER A 639 -13.47 54.68 -13.84
C SER A 639 -13.86 55.72 -12.80
N ASN A 640 -13.20 56.87 -12.80
CA ASN A 640 -13.37 57.92 -11.78
C ASN A 640 -13.27 57.41 -10.32
N GLY A 641 -12.47 56.37 -10.10
CA GLY A 641 -12.24 55.77 -8.78
C GLY A 641 -13.19 54.64 -8.39
N ILE A 642 -14.28 54.42 -9.13
CA ILE A 642 -15.31 53.41 -8.86
C ILE A 642 -15.07 52.17 -9.74
N PRO A 643 -15.24 50.94 -9.21
CA PRO A 643 -15.14 49.70 -10.00
C PRO A 643 -16.13 49.66 -11.17
N VAL A 644 -15.67 49.26 -12.35
CA VAL A 644 -16.50 49.12 -13.56
C VAL A 644 -16.13 47.86 -14.35
N ASN A 645 -17.06 47.32 -15.13
CA ASN A 645 -16.83 46.12 -15.94
C ASN A 645 -15.92 46.37 -17.17
N LYS A 646 -16.02 47.57 -17.75
CA LYS A 646 -15.30 47.99 -18.95
C LYS A 646 -15.00 49.48 -18.89
N VAL A 647 -13.85 49.90 -19.42
CA VAL A 647 -13.47 51.29 -19.67
C VAL A 647 -13.10 51.45 -21.14
N GLU A 648 -13.84 52.29 -21.85
CA GLU A 648 -13.44 52.72 -23.19
C GLU A 648 -12.39 53.82 -23.07
N LEU A 649 -11.19 53.55 -23.62
CA LEU A 649 -10.07 54.49 -23.60
C LEU A 649 -10.17 55.46 -24.79
N VAL A 650 -10.51 54.94 -25.97
CA VAL A 650 -10.72 55.71 -27.20
C VAL A 650 -11.81 55.00 -27.99
N SER A 651 -12.80 55.74 -28.47
CA SER A 651 -13.79 55.25 -29.43
C SER A 651 -13.97 56.29 -30.53
N LYS A 652 -13.93 55.86 -31.79
CA LYS A 652 -14.13 56.71 -32.95
C LYS A 652 -14.89 55.97 -34.03
N ASP A 653 -16.03 56.52 -34.40
CA ASP A 653 -16.80 56.03 -35.53
C ASP A 653 -16.24 56.60 -36.84
N VAL A 654 -16.06 55.71 -37.81
CA VAL A 654 -15.55 56.03 -39.15
C VAL A 654 -16.57 55.55 -40.17
N LEU A 655 -17.02 56.48 -41.01
CA LEU A 655 -17.89 56.18 -42.15
C LEU A 655 -17.03 55.81 -43.36
N VAL A 656 -17.23 54.61 -43.89
CA VAL A 656 -16.61 54.17 -45.15
C VAL A 656 -17.70 53.59 -46.03
N ASP A 657 -17.83 54.12 -47.26
CA ASP A 657 -18.84 53.73 -48.26
C ASP A 657 -20.30 53.69 -47.76
N GLY A 658 -20.64 54.58 -46.81
CA GLY A 658 -21.99 54.71 -46.25
C GLY A 658 -22.28 53.78 -45.07
N GLU A 659 -21.36 52.89 -44.72
CA GLU A 659 -21.41 52.05 -43.52
C GLU A 659 -20.55 52.64 -42.40
N CYS A 660 -21.05 52.53 -41.16
CA CYS A 660 -20.39 53.08 -39.98
C CYS A 660 -19.62 51.98 -39.25
N TYR A 661 -18.31 52.17 -39.10
CA TYR A 661 -17.43 51.24 -38.41
C TYR A 661 -16.86 51.89 -37.14
N SER A 662 -16.99 51.23 -36.00
CA SER A 662 -16.52 51.77 -34.71
C SER A 662 -15.14 51.24 -34.37
N LEU A 663 -14.14 52.12 -34.38
CA LEU A 663 -12.79 51.85 -33.90
C LEU A 663 -12.74 52.11 -32.40
N ALA A 664 -12.70 51.03 -31.62
CA ALA A 664 -12.69 51.10 -30.17
C ALA A 664 -11.42 50.50 -29.59
N TYR A 665 -10.93 51.14 -28.53
CA TYR A 665 -9.85 50.68 -27.68
C TYR A 665 -10.36 50.66 -26.24
N ASP A 666 -10.49 49.46 -25.66
CA ASP A 666 -11.07 49.30 -24.33
C ASP A 666 -10.30 48.34 -23.45
N ILE A 667 -10.51 48.51 -22.15
CA ILE A 667 -10.07 47.59 -21.11
C ILE A 667 -11.32 46.96 -20.51
N SER A 668 -11.42 45.64 -20.53
CA SER A 668 -12.52 44.88 -19.92
C SER A 668 -12.01 43.55 -19.35
N TYR A 669 -12.78 42.94 -18.46
CA TYR A 669 -12.40 41.64 -17.89
C TYR A 669 -12.46 40.54 -18.95
N GLY A 670 -11.41 39.73 -19.00
CA GLY A 670 -11.35 38.47 -19.73
C GLY A 670 -11.47 37.29 -18.77
N THR A 671 -11.29 36.07 -19.29
CA THR A 671 -11.19 34.89 -18.41
C THR A 671 -9.87 34.93 -17.64
N ASN A 672 -9.92 34.98 -16.30
CA ASN A 672 -8.73 34.98 -15.43
C ASN A 672 -7.71 36.10 -15.77
N GLY A 673 -8.18 37.25 -16.24
CA GLY A 673 -7.32 38.33 -16.75
C GLY A 673 -8.09 39.61 -17.03
N ILE A 674 -7.38 40.71 -17.26
CA ILE A 674 -7.95 41.90 -17.90
C ILE A 674 -7.47 41.93 -19.35
N ASN A 675 -8.36 42.22 -20.29
CA ASN A 675 -8.04 42.30 -21.71
C ASN A 675 -7.97 43.75 -22.14
N LYS A 676 -6.98 44.03 -22.97
CA LYS A 676 -6.87 45.23 -23.78
C LYS A 676 -7.38 44.89 -25.17
N ASN A 677 -8.58 45.35 -25.50
CA ASN A 677 -9.22 45.06 -26.78
C ASN A 677 -9.01 46.23 -27.74
N SER A 678 -8.75 45.89 -28.99
CA SER A 678 -8.71 46.86 -30.09
C SER A 678 -9.48 46.34 -31.29
N THR A 679 -10.35 47.20 -31.80
CA THR A 679 -11.01 46.99 -33.08
C THR A 679 -10.27 47.82 -34.13
N GLN A 680 -9.79 47.15 -35.17
CA GLN A 680 -9.18 47.75 -36.34
C GLN A 680 -10.00 47.38 -37.58
N ILE A 681 -9.79 48.10 -38.67
CA ILE A 681 -10.48 47.86 -39.93
C ILE A 681 -9.41 47.65 -40.99
N GLU A 682 -9.50 46.58 -41.74
CA GLU A 682 -8.62 46.25 -42.87
C GLU A 682 -9.43 46.11 -44.15
N ILE A 683 -8.81 46.45 -45.28
CA ILE A 683 -9.42 46.25 -46.60
C ILE A 683 -8.80 44.98 -47.18
N ASN A 684 -9.62 43.97 -47.45
CA ASN A 684 -9.16 42.69 -47.99
C ASN A 684 -8.77 42.82 -49.48
N GLU A 685 -8.16 41.77 -50.06
CA GLU A 685 -7.68 41.78 -51.45
C GLU A 685 -8.79 42.00 -52.50
N ASN A 686 -10.06 41.81 -52.11
CA ASN A 686 -11.24 42.03 -52.95
C ASN A 686 -11.83 43.44 -52.81
N GLY A 687 -11.25 44.30 -51.97
CA GLY A 687 -11.74 45.66 -51.71
C GLY A 687 -12.86 45.76 -50.68
N GLU A 688 -13.18 44.67 -49.95
CA GLU A 688 -14.17 44.67 -48.89
C GLU A 688 -13.53 45.04 -47.54
N ILE A 689 -14.32 45.69 -46.69
CA ILE A 689 -13.86 46.21 -45.41
C ILE A 689 -14.19 45.20 -44.31
N GLU A 690 -13.17 44.68 -43.63
CA GLU A 690 -13.31 43.73 -42.52
C GLU A 690 -12.87 44.36 -41.20
N SER A 691 -13.69 44.18 -40.16
CA SER A 691 -13.34 44.59 -38.80
C SER A 691 -12.56 43.48 -38.10
N ASN A 692 -11.29 43.73 -37.80
CA ASN A 692 -10.43 42.84 -37.04
C ASN A 692 -10.46 43.20 -35.56
N HIS A 693 -10.76 42.21 -34.72
CA HIS A 693 -10.69 42.34 -33.27
C HIS A 693 -9.46 41.62 -32.76
N SER A 694 -8.58 42.35 -32.06
CA SER A 694 -7.45 41.77 -31.35
C SER A 694 -7.52 42.12 -29.87
N PHE A 695 -6.99 41.22 -29.03
CA PHE A 695 -6.85 41.49 -27.61
C PHE A 695 -5.46 41.12 -27.11
N THR A 696 -5.01 41.81 -26.07
CA THR A 696 -3.81 41.45 -25.30
C THR A 696 -4.18 41.37 -23.83
N VAL A 697 -3.75 40.30 -23.15
CA VAL A 697 -4.00 40.15 -21.71
C VAL A 697 -3.05 41.04 -20.92
N ILE A 698 -3.61 41.93 -20.12
CA ILE A 698 -2.92 42.77 -19.14
C ILE A 698 -3.41 42.33 -17.74
N SER A 699 -2.52 42.10 -16.78
CA SER A 699 -2.81 41.48 -15.48
C SER A 699 -3.41 40.06 -15.59
N LYS A 700 -2.59 39.05 -15.88
CA LYS A 700 -3.03 37.64 -15.96
C LYS A 700 -3.02 36.94 -14.60
N SER A 701 -4.03 36.14 -14.27
CA SER A 701 -4.05 35.36 -13.02
C SER A 701 -2.95 34.30 -12.99
N LYS A 702 -2.35 34.11 -11.81
CA LYS A 702 -1.36 33.06 -11.53
C LYS A 702 -1.47 32.56 -10.10
N SER A 703 -0.96 31.36 -9.85
CA SER A 703 -0.97 30.76 -8.53
C SER A 703 0.33 30.01 -8.25
N ALA A 704 0.77 30.05 -7.01
CA ALA A 704 1.66 29.05 -6.42
C ALA A 704 0.91 28.36 -5.27
N VAL A 705 0.89 27.03 -5.26
CA VAL A 705 0.18 26.28 -4.23
C VAL A 705 1.12 25.28 -3.60
N SER A 706 1.14 25.24 -2.29
CA SER A 706 1.79 24.20 -1.51
C SER A 706 0.78 23.44 -0.66
N ILE A 707 1.07 22.17 -0.37
CA ILE A 707 0.29 21.32 0.52
C ILE A 707 1.25 20.80 1.59
N HIS A 708 0.93 21.04 2.86
CA HIS A 708 1.84 20.77 3.98
C HIS A 708 3.22 21.39 3.76
N GLY A 709 3.24 22.56 3.14
CA GLY A 709 4.45 23.36 2.93
C GLY A 709 5.37 22.93 1.79
N ILE A 710 4.93 21.97 0.96
CA ILE A 710 5.66 21.53 -0.22
C ILE A 710 4.93 21.97 -1.48
N ASP A 711 5.68 22.55 -2.42
CA ASP A 711 5.15 23.07 -3.67
C ASP A 711 4.52 21.97 -4.54
N VAL A 712 3.36 22.30 -5.10
CA VAL A 712 2.69 21.54 -6.14
C VAL A 712 2.94 22.28 -7.46
N PRO A 713 3.71 21.70 -8.40
CA PRO A 713 4.21 22.41 -9.57
C PRO A 713 3.15 22.55 -10.68
N CYS A 714 1.95 23.01 -10.33
CA CYS A 714 0.88 23.33 -11.26
C CYS A 714 0.23 24.67 -10.93
N SER A 715 -0.12 25.44 -11.96
CA SER A 715 -1.03 26.57 -11.77
C SER A 715 -2.47 26.07 -11.66
N LEU A 716 -3.23 26.70 -10.77
CA LEU A 716 -4.68 26.58 -10.68
C LEU A 716 -5.38 27.39 -11.77
N PHE A 717 -4.66 28.11 -12.63
CA PHE A 717 -5.23 28.79 -13.80
C PHE A 717 -4.79 28.10 -15.09
N SER A 718 -5.63 28.16 -16.11
CA SER A 718 -5.34 27.56 -17.41
C SER A 718 -4.23 28.31 -18.14
N ASP A 719 -3.21 27.56 -18.58
CA ASP A 719 -2.01 27.97 -19.31
C ASP A 719 -1.66 26.93 -20.38
N TYR A 720 -0.66 27.23 -21.21
CA TYR A 720 -0.21 26.33 -22.29
C TYR A 720 0.26 24.96 -21.75
N THR A 721 0.78 24.93 -20.52
CA THR A 721 1.35 23.74 -19.87
C THR A 721 0.32 22.83 -19.19
N ASN A 722 -0.91 23.28 -18.96
CA ASN A 722 -1.98 22.51 -18.31
C ASN A 722 -3.29 22.50 -19.13
N TYR A 723 -3.16 22.66 -20.45
CA TYR A 723 -4.28 22.62 -21.39
C TYR A 723 -5.05 21.30 -21.25
N GLY A 724 -6.31 21.37 -20.80
CA GLY A 724 -7.18 20.20 -20.55
C GLY A 724 -7.30 19.76 -19.09
N GLN A 725 -6.59 20.38 -18.14
CA GLN A 725 -6.78 20.13 -16.71
C GLN A 725 -8.16 20.62 -16.26
N LYS A 726 -8.89 19.78 -15.52
CA LYS A 726 -10.25 20.10 -15.02
C LYS A 726 -10.24 20.91 -13.72
N SER A 727 -9.22 20.69 -12.88
CA SER A 727 -8.98 21.38 -11.61
C SER A 727 -8.35 22.76 -11.82
N VAL A 728 -9.11 23.65 -12.46
CA VAL A 728 -8.72 25.04 -12.73
C VAL A 728 -9.75 26.00 -12.17
N LEU A 729 -9.29 27.07 -11.53
CA LEU A 729 -10.08 28.18 -11.05
C LEU A 729 -10.52 29.07 -12.22
N LYS A 730 -11.78 29.50 -12.17
CA LYS A 730 -12.38 30.43 -13.13
C LYS A 730 -12.90 31.65 -12.41
N PHE A 731 -11.99 32.57 -12.09
CA PHE A 731 -12.33 33.80 -11.39
C PHE A 731 -12.68 34.90 -12.42
N PRO A 732 -13.68 35.75 -12.11
CA PRO A 732 -14.10 36.85 -12.97
C PRO A 732 -13.16 38.07 -12.89
N PHE A 733 -12.05 37.95 -12.17
CA PHE A 733 -11.04 39.00 -12.04
C PHE A 733 -9.66 38.39 -11.98
N PRO A 734 -8.62 39.15 -12.35
CA PRO A 734 -7.25 38.69 -12.24
C PRO A 734 -6.79 38.64 -10.79
N ILE A 735 -6.20 37.50 -10.42
CA ILE A 735 -5.62 37.28 -9.09
C ILE A 735 -4.27 36.58 -9.23
N ILE A 736 -3.25 37.12 -8.57
CA ILE A 736 -2.01 36.41 -8.29
C ILE A 736 -2.03 36.01 -6.82
N PHE A 737 -1.77 34.75 -6.51
CA PHE A 737 -1.68 34.32 -5.12
C PHE A 737 -0.63 33.24 -4.87
N ARG A 738 -0.17 33.20 -3.63
CA ARG A 738 0.58 32.09 -3.05
C ARG A 738 -0.23 31.54 -1.87
N LEU A 739 -0.47 30.24 -1.85
CA LEU A 739 -1.32 29.59 -0.86
C LEU A 739 -0.71 28.27 -0.40
N ASP A 740 -0.57 28.10 0.90
CA ASP A 740 -0.35 26.81 1.54
C ASP A 740 -1.66 26.27 2.11
N ILE A 741 -1.93 24.98 1.85
CA ILE A 741 -3.09 24.25 2.36
C ILE A 741 -2.60 23.30 3.44
N GLY A 742 -3.02 23.57 4.67
CA GLY A 742 -2.73 22.75 5.85
C GLY A 742 -3.71 21.57 6.02
N GLU A 743 -3.65 20.95 7.20
CA GLU A 743 -4.44 19.75 7.52
C GLU A 743 -5.97 19.98 7.43
N GLY A 744 -6.66 18.98 6.89
CA GLY A 744 -8.13 18.91 6.81
C GLY A 744 -8.72 19.22 5.44
N ASN A 745 -7.99 19.91 4.56
CA ASN A 745 -8.44 20.27 3.19
C ASN A 745 -7.46 19.79 2.10
N ASP A 746 -6.71 18.72 2.35
CA ASP A 746 -5.73 18.15 1.43
C ASP A 746 -6.34 17.91 0.03
N LEU A 747 -5.79 18.58 -0.98
CA LEU A 747 -6.14 18.27 -2.36
C LEU A 747 -5.55 16.92 -2.77
N ASN A 748 -6.35 16.11 -3.46
CA ASN A 748 -5.86 14.85 -4.01
C ASN A 748 -4.95 15.15 -5.21
N LEU A 749 -3.76 14.53 -5.22
CA LEU A 749 -2.79 14.68 -6.29
C LEU A 749 -2.66 13.40 -7.11
N ASN A 750 -2.27 13.53 -8.38
CA ASN A 750 -1.86 12.39 -9.19
C ASN A 750 -0.60 11.71 -8.60
N SER A 751 -0.28 10.48 -9.05
CA SER A 751 0.85 9.72 -8.48
C SER A 751 2.20 10.45 -8.49
N PRO A 752 2.54 11.23 -9.55
CA PRO A 752 3.77 12.04 -9.58
C PRO A 752 3.71 13.35 -8.78
N ARG A 753 2.55 13.70 -8.19
CA ARG A 753 2.27 14.95 -7.49
C ARG A 753 2.51 16.22 -8.31
N THR A 754 2.26 16.12 -9.60
CA THR A 754 2.41 17.24 -10.55
C THR A 754 1.08 17.90 -10.88
N GLN A 755 -0.05 17.27 -10.55
CA GLN A 755 -1.39 17.78 -10.85
C GLN A 755 -2.38 17.46 -9.74
N ILE A 756 -3.34 18.36 -9.54
CA ILE A 756 -4.47 18.17 -8.64
C ILE A 756 -5.58 17.40 -9.36
N ILE A 757 -6.13 16.38 -8.70
CA ILE A 757 -7.25 15.56 -9.19
C ILE A 757 -8.54 16.34 -9.01
N TYR A 758 -9.39 16.33 -10.04
CA TYR A 758 -10.72 16.91 -9.97
C TYR A 758 -11.70 15.93 -9.31
N ASP A 759 -12.07 16.20 -8.07
CA ASP A 759 -13.00 15.40 -7.28
C ASP A 759 -13.85 16.29 -6.34
N ASN A 760 -14.59 15.65 -5.42
CA ASN A 760 -15.41 16.38 -4.44
C ASN A 760 -14.58 17.25 -3.48
N VAL A 761 -13.33 16.90 -3.22
CA VAL A 761 -12.42 17.67 -2.35
C VAL A 761 -11.99 18.94 -3.07
N TRP A 762 -11.63 18.85 -4.35
CA TRP A 762 -11.39 20.03 -5.20
C TRP A 762 -12.59 20.98 -5.23
N MET A 763 -13.80 20.45 -5.46
CA MET A 763 -15.02 21.27 -5.51
C MET A 763 -15.28 22.00 -4.18
N ASN A 764 -14.95 21.37 -3.05
CA ASN A 764 -15.09 22.00 -1.74
C ASN A 764 -14.03 23.10 -1.53
N PHE A 765 -12.77 22.80 -1.87
CA PHE A 765 -11.68 23.77 -1.83
C PHE A 765 -12.00 25.02 -2.67
N GLU A 766 -12.47 24.86 -3.90
CA GLU A 766 -12.79 25.99 -4.79
C GLU A 766 -13.82 26.94 -4.15
N LYS A 767 -14.86 26.38 -3.52
CA LYS A 767 -15.90 27.16 -2.82
C LYS A 767 -15.33 27.88 -1.60
N GLN A 768 -14.56 27.19 -0.78
CA GLN A 768 -13.95 27.75 0.43
C GLN A 768 -12.95 28.86 0.08
N PHE A 769 -12.07 28.61 -0.89
CA PHE A 769 -11.07 29.56 -1.36
C PHE A 769 -11.73 30.81 -1.94
N PHE A 770 -12.73 30.65 -2.80
CA PHE A 770 -13.48 31.77 -3.38
C PHE A 770 -14.18 32.61 -2.30
N LYS A 771 -14.77 31.98 -1.29
CA LYS A 771 -15.39 32.67 -0.14
C LYS A 771 -14.36 33.52 0.61
N VAL A 772 -13.20 32.95 0.96
CA VAL A 772 -12.12 33.68 1.66
C VAL A 772 -11.66 34.88 0.86
N VAL A 773 -11.37 34.70 -0.44
CA VAL A 773 -10.93 35.78 -1.32
C VAL A 773 -11.94 36.93 -1.34
N CYS A 774 -13.22 36.63 -1.53
CA CYS A 774 -14.27 37.66 -1.63
C CYS A 774 -14.52 38.37 -0.29
N SER A 775 -14.51 37.65 0.83
CA SER A 775 -14.62 38.26 2.17
C SER A 775 -13.47 39.23 2.43
N LYS A 776 -12.24 38.86 2.07
CA LYS A 776 -11.05 39.70 2.25
C LYS A 776 -11.02 40.91 1.33
N ILE A 777 -11.55 40.79 0.11
CA ILE A 777 -11.75 41.94 -0.79
C ILE A 777 -12.76 42.92 -0.18
N LYS A 778 -13.89 42.42 0.33
CA LYS A 778 -14.92 43.24 1.00
C LYS A 778 -14.36 44.01 2.20
N GLU A 779 -13.46 43.41 2.98
CA GLU A 779 -12.78 44.08 4.11
C GLU A 779 -11.83 45.20 3.67
N LYS A 780 -11.27 45.13 2.46
CA LYS A 780 -10.28 46.11 1.93
C LYS A 780 -10.91 47.22 1.10
N MET A 781 -12.05 46.98 0.48
CA MET A 781 -12.78 47.98 -0.30
C MET A 781 -13.72 48.79 0.60
N ASP A 782 -13.97 50.05 0.25
CA ASP A 782 -15.08 50.80 0.84
C ASP A 782 -16.43 50.21 0.39
N SER A 783 -17.49 50.50 1.15
CA SER A 783 -18.83 49.92 0.94
C SER A 783 -19.38 50.17 -0.46
N ASP A 784 -19.18 51.36 -1.02
CA ASP A 784 -19.73 51.74 -2.33
C ASP A 784 -18.97 51.02 -3.46
N SER A 785 -17.63 51.02 -3.39
CA SER A 785 -16.81 50.25 -4.32
C SER A 785 -17.10 48.75 -4.27
N TRP A 786 -17.33 48.18 -3.08
CA TRP A 786 -17.68 46.77 -2.94
C TRP A 786 -19.00 46.42 -3.60
N VAL A 787 -20.04 47.26 -3.47
CA VAL A 787 -21.35 47.01 -4.09
C VAL A 787 -21.22 46.92 -5.61
N GLU A 788 -20.52 47.86 -6.24
CA GLU A 788 -20.29 47.85 -7.68
C GLU A 788 -19.43 46.65 -8.10
N PHE A 789 -18.35 46.37 -7.37
CA PHE A 789 -17.48 45.24 -7.69
C PHE A 789 -18.19 43.89 -7.52
N LYS A 790 -19.06 43.76 -6.52
CA LYS A 790 -19.91 42.58 -6.29
C LYS A 790 -20.81 42.29 -7.50
N VAL A 791 -21.42 43.32 -8.09
CA VAL A 791 -22.25 43.18 -9.30
C VAL A 791 -21.42 42.65 -10.46
N ILE A 792 -20.24 43.22 -10.69
CA ILE A 792 -19.32 42.78 -11.76
C ILE A 792 -18.94 41.31 -11.60
N ILE A 793 -18.56 40.89 -10.39
CA ILE A 793 -18.25 39.49 -10.08
C ILE A 793 -19.47 38.60 -10.40
N TYR A 794 -20.65 38.98 -9.93
CA TYR A 794 -21.86 38.20 -10.08
C TYR A 794 -22.29 37.98 -11.54
N GLU A 795 -22.19 39.02 -12.37
CA GLU A 795 -22.55 38.96 -13.79
C GLU A 795 -21.63 38.03 -14.58
N GLN A 796 -20.34 38.01 -14.25
CA GLN A 796 -19.33 37.23 -14.98
C GLN A 796 -19.21 35.77 -14.51
N LEU A 797 -19.63 35.46 -13.28
CA LEU A 797 -19.64 34.07 -12.80
C LEU A 797 -20.62 33.21 -13.61
N LYS A 798 -20.18 32.02 -14.01
CA LYS A 798 -21.03 31.01 -14.65
C LYS A 798 -21.54 29.95 -13.66
N ASP A 799 -20.85 29.77 -12.54
CA ASP A 799 -21.17 28.76 -11.53
C ASP A 799 -22.24 29.27 -10.54
N LYS A 800 -23.35 28.53 -10.42
CA LYS A 800 -24.48 28.88 -9.55
C LYS A 800 -24.12 28.85 -8.05
N PHE A 801 -23.24 27.96 -7.62
CA PHE A 801 -22.81 27.89 -6.22
C PHE A 801 -21.93 29.09 -5.86
N LEU A 802 -20.99 29.48 -6.73
CA LEU A 802 -20.16 30.65 -6.50
C LEU A 802 -21.00 31.95 -6.48
N LYS A 803 -22.05 32.03 -7.31
CA LYS A 803 -23.02 33.14 -7.26
C LYS A 803 -23.72 33.24 -5.90
N ASN A 804 -24.20 32.12 -5.36
CA ASN A 804 -24.83 32.11 -4.04
C ASN A 804 -23.89 32.58 -2.93
N ILE A 805 -22.59 32.23 -3.01
CA ILE A 805 -21.57 32.71 -2.06
C ILE A 805 -21.45 34.24 -2.14
N ILE A 806 -21.34 34.81 -3.35
CA ILE A 806 -21.32 36.26 -3.53
C ILE A 806 -22.59 36.94 -3.02
N GLU A 807 -23.76 36.38 -3.30
CA GLU A 807 -25.03 36.94 -2.80
C GLU A 807 -25.05 37.02 -1.27
N SER A 808 -24.52 36.00 -0.58
CA SER A 808 -24.48 35.93 0.88
C SER A 808 -23.48 36.87 1.56
N LEU A 809 -22.46 37.34 0.83
CA LEU A 809 -21.42 38.26 1.31
C LEU A 809 -21.83 39.72 1.10
#